data_AF-A0A2E1BYS3-F1
#
_entry.id   AF-A0A2E1BYS3-F1
#
_cell.length_a   1.000
_cell.length_b   1.000
_cell.length_c   1.000
_cell.angle_alpha   90.00
_cell.angle_beta   90.00
_cell.angle_gamma   90.00
#
_symmetry.space_group_name_H-M   'P 1'
#
loop_
_entity.id
_entity.type
_entity.pdbx_description
1 polymer ?
#
loop_
_entity_poly.entity_id
_entity_poly.type
_entity_poly.pdbx_seq_one_letter_code
_entity_poly.pdbx_strand_id
1 'polypeptide(L)'
;MELVGFSRHPLERPNMRRVVAPESNGMDRLGIDPRITGFLREKWGIEDFFPPQIEALPSVLDGKSLMLTIPTASGKSLVAYIGMINRLISDMEGMRGAYVVPLKALANEKFEDLRDIAGSVGLTVGLAIGDRGSESTGVDDSDILVCTSEKLDSILRTKSGFLENLGVVVSDEFHLLNDYSRGPTLEVTLSRIMHIRPEAQIIALSATVGNSEELAKWLNATHIKSNWRPIPLHYGIMTDLDINIHRIEGTSKDDLVKSRTLSGMKNKRLQAALEDTVRVGGQLLVFVSSRASAAKESRVLSEFMLKLAKDGSSIVSETDIERWESLSREISRGGEESSTGSTLAKSIKGGVGFHHAGLTHRQRKAIENSFKDGVIKCIVATPTLAQGVNLPARRVVIRDFRRWSVAASASMPLSVMEVRQMLGRAGRPKYDQHGDAWILSKDADEEQRLVDLYLHGEAEEVTSKLANPMAKSAVEDPALLTHVLSLISSGVVRDRYSIGGFFRRTFLATQMGTDSLNGKLDEAIEWLVENGMITREGESEAVAEKMRGDPVPAMEEDDWSDDIPSWAGSAASVLGIELSEIKDERRFIKKRSGPAVFGFKKAISISDESVDFSESQTMTYSPTQLGSRVSRLYLNPLSGRILRDGLEKAMSIISGQDDFLQFSPMSLLHLVSCTPDFLPLWLRKSDYDKVQSSLNIHEREMLCSAVDHDEDRRMKGALVLRSWMDEETMSNIEREWGVQPGDLRSRVELAEWLLYASRRIVIEDDDLAAINRDAHEVLIESIGEVRGRVRYGCKNDILGLVSLKGIGRVRAREMSDLLGVGMVSDVAELTEKDRERLSDLRGWSQKLVENIVREAGRKVRIEKRKDN
;
A
#
# COMPACT_ATOMS: atom_id res chain seq x y z
N MET A 1 2.66 40.55 -21.58
CA MET A 1 1.92 39.64 -22.48
C MET A 1 2.32 38.25 -22.07
N GLU A 2 1.44 37.57 -21.34
CA GLU A 2 1.70 36.36 -20.58
C GLU A 2 1.95 35.15 -21.49
N LEU A 3 3.10 34.50 -21.35
CA LEU A 3 3.29 33.12 -21.75
C LEU A 3 2.83 32.24 -20.59
N VAL A 4 1.52 32.01 -20.51
CA VAL A 4 0.97 30.90 -19.71
C VAL A 4 1.40 29.62 -20.43
N GLY A 5 2.52 29.05 -20.00
CA GLY A 5 2.97 27.75 -20.46
C GLY A 5 1.98 26.69 -20.01
N PHE A 6 1.15 26.20 -20.92
CA PHE A 6 0.40 24.97 -20.70
C PHE A 6 1.39 23.84 -20.39
N SER A 7 1.33 23.29 -19.18
CA SER A 7 2.03 22.04 -18.85
C SER A 7 1.46 20.94 -19.74
N ARG A 8 2.32 20.45 -20.64
CA ARG A 8 2.01 19.41 -21.65
C ARG A 8 1.70 18.06 -20.99
N HIS A 9 0.75 17.31 -21.54
CA HIS A 9 0.23 16.08 -20.92
C HIS A 9 1.32 14.98 -20.79
N PRO A 10 1.35 14.16 -19.72
CA PRO A 10 2.39 13.14 -19.51
C PRO A 10 2.50 12.07 -20.62
N LEU A 11 1.41 11.83 -21.37
CA LEU A 11 1.36 10.89 -22.51
C LEU A 11 1.68 11.53 -23.86
N GLU A 12 1.86 12.85 -23.89
CA GLU A 12 2.17 13.57 -25.12
C GLU A 12 3.58 13.17 -25.61
N ARG A 13 3.80 13.18 -26.93
CA ARG A 13 4.92 12.47 -27.56
C ARG A 13 6.19 13.30 -27.71
N PRO A 14 7.37 12.65 -27.75
CA PRO A 14 8.59 13.26 -28.28
C PRO A 14 8.41 13.57 -29.77
N ASN A 15 9.07 14.62 -30.27
CA ASN A 15 9.36 14.75 -31.71
C ASN A 15 10.39 13.68 -32.12
N MET A 16 10.01 12.40 -32.07
CA MET A 16 10.79 11.33 -32.68
C MET A 16 10.60 11.42 -34.20
N ARG A 17 11.71 11.49 -34.94
CA ARG A 17 11.70 11.25 -36.39
C ARG A 17 11.06 9.87 -36.61
N ARG A 18 9.79 9.88 -37.04
CA ARG A 18 9.08 8.83 -37.78
C ARG A 18 9.78 7.47 -37.77
N VAL A 19 9.72 6.74 -36.65
CA VAL A 19 9.77 5.27 -36.71
C VAL A 19 8.37 4.85 -37.10
N VAL A 20 8.07 5.06 -38.38
CA VAL A 20 6.79 4.72 -39.00
C VAL A 20 6.74 3.21 -39.08
N ALA A 21 5.82 2.60 -38.33
CA ALA A 21 5.30 1.30 -38.70
C ALA A 21 4.84 1.37 -40.17
N PRO A 22 5.16 0.39 -41.02
CA PRO A 22 4.88 0.48 -42.45
C PRO A 22 3.39 0.77 -42.69
N GLU A 23 3.15 1.88 -43.37
CA GLU A 23 1.91 2.30 -44.06
C GLU A 23 0.55 2.09 -43.33
N SER A 24 -0.01 3.19 -42.79
CA SER A 24 -1.46 3.48 -42.64
C SER A 24 -2.31 2.83 -41.52
N ASN A 25 -1.80 2.63 -40.29
CA ASN A 25 -2.60 2.17 -39.14
C ASN A 25 -3.16 3.30 -38.23
N GLY A 26 -3.73 4.36 -38.81
CA GLY A 26 -4.21 5.52 -38.05
C GLY A 26 -5.31 5.19 -37.02
N MET A 27 -5.45 6.04 -35.98
CA MET A 27 -6.50 5.92 -34.93
C MET A 27 -7.90 5.66 -35.50
N ASP A 28 -8.18 6.19 -36.69
CA ASP A 28 -9.48 6.16 -37.35
C ASP A 28 -9.86 4.75 -37.85
N ARG A 29 -8.93 3.78 -37.92
CA ARG A 29 -9.23 2.38 -38.33
C ARG A 29 -9.69 1.49 -37.19
N LEU A 30 -9.48 1.89 -35.93
CA LEU A 30 -9.78 1.06 -34.76
C LEU A 30 -11.24 1.18 -34.28
N GLY A 31 -12.08 1.97 -34.97
CA GLY A 31 -13.50 2.12 -34.61
C GLY A 31 -13.73 2.86 -33.28
N ILE A 32 -12.73 3.62 -32.80
CA ILE A 32 -12.83 4.41 -31.56
C ILE A 32 -13.74 5.63 -31.82
N ASP A 33 -14.58 5.99 -30.84
CA ASP A 33 -15.45 7.16 -30.91
C ASP A 33 -14.68 8.44 -31.34
N PRO A 34 -15.14 9.17 -32.37
CA PRO A 34 -14.47 10.37 -32.87
C PRO A 34 -14.21 11.46 -31.84
N ARG A 35 -15.01 11.55 -30.77
CA ARG A 35 -14.81 12.51 -29.67
C ARG A 35 -13.55 12.17 -28.88
N ILE A 36 -13.29 10.87 -28.67
CA ILE A 36 -12.08 10.40 -28.00
C ILE A 36 -10.86 10.67 -28.88
N THR A 37 -10.89 10.30 -30.16
CA THR A 37 -9.74 10.52 -31.06
C THR A 37 -9.46 12.01 -31.28
N GLY A 38 -10.51 12.84 -31.38
CA GLY A 38 -10.39 14.31 -31.42
C GLY A 38 -9.73 14.85 -30.15
N PHE A 39 -10.19 14.42 -28.97
CA PHE A 39 -9.59 14.83 -27.70
C PHE A 39 -8.10 14.42 -27.59
N LEU A 40 -7.77 13.19 -27.99
CA LEU A 40 -6.39 12.68 -27.98
C LEU A 40 -5.45 13.54 -28.84
N ARG A 41 -5.89 13.95 -30.03
CA ARG A 41 -5.11 14.83 -30.93
C ARG A 41 -5.01 16.25 -30.40
N GLU A 42 -6.14 16.87 -30.06
CA GLU A 42 -6.21 18.30 -29.74
C GLU A 42 -5.71 18.66 -28.35
N LYS A 43 -6.03 17.84 -27.34
CA LYS A 43 -5.71 18.13 -25.92
C LYS A 43 -4.45 17.43 -25.47
N TRP A 44 -4.27 16.17 -25.86
CA TRP A 44 -3.13 15.36 -25.41
C TRP A 44 -2.00 15.24 -26.45
N GLY A 45 -2.17 15.74 -27.67
CA GLY A 45 -1.15 15.73 -28.73
C GLY A 45 -0.71 14.31 -29.15
N ILE A 46 -1.64 13.36 -29.13
CA ILE A 46 -1.41 11.95 -29.46
C ILE A 46 -1.95 11.68 -30.87
N GLU A 47 -1.04 11.34 -31.80
CA GLU A 47 -1.40 11.14 -33.23
C GLU A 47 -1.52 9.64 -33.64
N ASP A 48 -0.68 8.73 -33.12
CA ASP A 48 -0.59 7.32 -33.59
C ASP A 48 -0.25 6.29 -32.49
N PHE A 49 -1.09 5.33 -32.11
CA PHE A 49 -0.77 4.40 -31.01
C PHE A 49 0.59 3.68 -31.09
N PHE A 50 1.23 3.43 -29.94
CA PHE A 50 2.45 2.61 -29.89
C PHE A 50 2.17 1.16 -30.33
N PRO A 51 3.18 0.41 -30.82
CA PRO A 51 2.96 -0.95 -31.32
C PRO A 51 2.21 -1.87 -30.33
N PRO A 52 2.55 -1.91 -29.02
CA PRO A 52 1.79 -2.74 -28.06
C PRO A 52 0.37 -2.23 -27.80
N GLN A 53 0.11 -0.92 -27.99
CA GLN A 53 -1.23 -0.35 -27.87
C GLN A 53 -2.10 -0.75 -29.07
N ILE A 54 -1.54 -0.73 -30.28
CA ILE A 54 -2.23 -1.20 -31.50
C ILE A 54 -2.60 -2.67 -31.39
N GLU A 55 -1.71 -3.48 -30.84
CA GLU A 55 -1.96 -4.91 -30.61
C GLU A 55 -3.08 -5.14 -29.57
N ALA A 56 -3.16 -4.29 -28.54
CA ALA A 56 -4.09 -4.47 -27.43
C ALA A 56 -5.49 -3.91 -27.65
N LEU A 57 -5.62 -2.80 -28.38
CA LEU A 57 -6.89 -2.10 -28.55
C LEU A 57 -8.00 -2.98 -29.16
N PRO A 58 -7.78 -3.77 -30.23
CA PRO A 58 -8.84 -4.59 -30.81
C PRO A 58 -9.52 -5.53 -29.80
N SER A 59 -8.73 -6.30 -29.04
CA SER A 59 -9.26 -7.23 -28.04
C SER A 59 -10.06 -6.53 -26.94
N VAL A 60 -9.60 -5.35 -26.51
CA VAL A 60 -10.26 -4.58 -25.46
C VAL A 60 -11.55 -3.94 -25.94
N LEU A 61 -11.57 -3.41 -27.17
CA LEU A 61 -12.75 -2.81 -27.78
C LEU A 61 -13.86 -3.85 -28.04
N ASP A 62 -13.47 -5.09 -28.36
CA ASP A 62 -14.37 -6.25 -28.47
C ASP A 62 -14.98 -6.70 -27.11
N GLY A 63 -14.58 -6.10 -25.99
CA GLY A 63 -15.05 -6.46 -24.66
C GLY A 63 -14.37 -7.67 -24.03
N LYS A 64 -13.31 -8.21 -24.63
CA LYS A 64 -12.55 -9.32 -24.03
C LYS A 64 -11.68 -8.81 -22.88
N SER A 65 -11.55 -9.60 -21.82
CA SER A 65 -10.57 -9.33 -20.77
C SER A 65 -9.15 -9.33 -21.35
N LEU A 66 -8.29 -8.44 -20.84
CA LEU A 66 -6.92 -8.24 -21.32
C LEU A 66 -5.93 -8.28 -20.15
N MET A 67 -4.82 -8.99 -20.34
CA MET A 67 -3.62 -8.84 -19.53
C MET A 67 -2.50 -8.23 -20.36
N LEU A 68 -2.16 -6.98 -20.09
CA LEU A 68 -1.14 -6.21 -20.79
C LEU A 68 0.16 -6.15 -19.99
N THR A 69 1.15 -6.92 -20.43
CA THR A 69 2.46 -7.04 -19.77
C THR A 69 3.50 -6.30 -20.60
N ILE A 70 3.68 -5.01 -20.33
CA ILE A 70 4.65 -4.16 -21.03
C ILE A 70 5.43 -3.26 -20.05
N PRO A 71 6.67 -2.85 -20.38
CA PRO A 71 7.45 -1.95 -19.55
C PRO A 71 6.74 -0.64 -19.20
N THR A 72 7.20 0.00 -18.12
CA THR A 72 6.76 1.34 -17.73
C THR A 72 7.15 2.35 -18.81
N ALA A 73 6.38 3.43 -18.93
CA ALA A 73 6.46 4.44 -20.00
C ALA A 73 5.93 4.05 -21.40
N SER A 74 5.50 2.80 -21.62
CA SER A 74 4.89 2.36 -22.89
C SER A 74 3.38 2.67 -23.03
N GLY A 75 2.83 3.52 -22.15
CA GLY A 75 1.45 4.04 -22.27
C GLY A 75 0.33 3.04 -21.96
N LYS A 76 0.52 2.16 -20.97
CA LYS A 76 -0.48 1.16 -20.53
C LYS A 76 -1.86 1.76 -20.23
N SER A 77 -1.89 2.87 -19.48
CA SER A 77 -3.13 3.49 -19.02
C SER A 77 -4.02 3.95 -20.19
N LEU A 78 -3.45 4.33 -21.33
CA LEU A 78 -4.23 4.80 -22.48
C LEU A 78 -5.11 3.68 -23.07
N VAL A 79 -4.60 2.44 -23.12
CA VAL A 79 -5.38 1.28 -23.58
C VAL A 79 -6.58 1.04 -22.66
N ALA A 80 -6.34 1.13 -21.34
CA ALA A 80 -7.39 0.99 -20.35
C ALA A 80 -8.44 2.11 -20.40
N TYR A 81 -8.04 3.37 -20.59
CA TYR A 81 -8.98 4.49 -20.71
C TYR A 81 -9.91 4.33 -21.91
N ILE A 82 -9.33 4.05 -23.08
CA ILE A 82 -10.09 3.88 -24.32
C ILE A 82 -11.02 2.68 -24.17
N GLY A 83 -10.53 1.56 -23.66
CA GLY A 83 -11.32 0.36 -23.43
C GLY A 83 -12.51 0.59 -22.51
N MET A 84 -12.25 1.11 -21.32
CA MET A 84 -13.26 1.40 -20.31
C MET A 84 -14.33 2.36 -20.85
N ILE A 85 -13.92 3.48 -21.46
CA ILE A 85 -14.85 4.46 -22.01
C ILE A 85 -15.68 3.84 -23.13
N ASN A 86 -15.05 3.09 -24.05
CA ASN A 86 -15.73 2.47 -25.17
C ASN A 86 -16.86 1.52 -24.74
N ARG A 87 -16.61 0.69 -23.71
CA ARG A 87 -17.64 -0.19 -23.13
C ARG A 87 -18.82 0.62 -22.60
N LEU A 88 -18.54 1.63 -21.79
CA LEU A 88 -19.57 2.40 -21.09
C LEU A 88 -20.44 3.24 -22.02
N ILE A 89 -19.92 3.67 -23.19
CA ILE A 89 -20.71 4.44 -24.17
C ILE A 89 -21.38 3.56 -25.23
N SER A 90 -20.94 2.31 -25.41
CA SER A 90 -21.41 1.47 -26.52
C SER A 90 -22.46 0.47 -26.06
N ASP A 91 -22.05 -0.53 -25.28
CA ASP A 91 -22.87 -1.71 -24.99
C ASP A 91 -23.09 -1.94 -23.49
N MET A 92 -22.51 -1.10 -22.64
CA MET A 92 -22.71 -1.09 -21.19
C MET A 92 -23.22 0.28 -20.72
N GLU A 93 -24.10 0.93 -21.49
CA GLU A 93 -24.72 2.21 -21.11
C GLU A 93 -25.48 2.07 -19.78
N GLY A 94 -25.21 2.98 -18.84
CA GLY A 94 -25.76 2.94 -17.48
C GLY A 94 -25.04 2.01 -16.50
N MET A 95 -24.07 1.22 -16.95
CA MET A 95 -23.16 0.49 -16.06
C MET A 95 -22.01 1.39 -15.57
N ARG A 96 -21.20 0.86 -14.65
CA ARG A 96 -20.05 1.51 -14.06
C ARG A 96 -18.73 0.86 -14.47
N GLY A 97 -17.69 1.68 -14.52
CA GLY A 97 -16.30 1.26 -14.59
C GLY A 97 -15.57 1.50 -13.27
N ALA A 98 -14.68 0.58 -12.87
CA ALA A 98 -13.76 0.78 -11.75
C ALA A 98 -12.31 0.80 -12.24
N TYR A 99 -11.55 1.86 -11.95
CA TYR A 99 -10.13 1.94 -12.19
C TYR A 99 -9.38 1.80 -10.87
N VAL A 100 -8.81 0.61 -10.64
CA VAL A 100 -8.11 0.23 -9.41
C VAL A 100 -6.63 0.55 -9.53
N VAL A 101 -6.12 1.31 -8.56
CA VAL A 101 -4.69 1.64 -8.45
C VAL A 101 -4.12 1.21 -7.10
N PRO A 102 -2.81 0.96 -7.00
CA PRO A 102 -2.22 0.55 -5.73
C PRO A 102 -2.01 1.70 -4.76
N LEU A 103 -1.82 2.95 -5.22
CA LEU A 103 -1.47 4.08 -4.35
C LEU A 103 -2.44 5.26 -4.51
N LYS A 104 -2.72 5.95 -3.39
CA LYS A 104 -3.52 7.19 -3.38
C LYS A 104 -2.96 8.27 -4.31
N ALA A 105 -1.63 8.36 -4.44
CA ALA A 105 -0.98 9.34 -5.32
C ALA A 105 -1.29 9.05 -6.80
N LEU A 106 -1.18 7.79 -7.22
CA LEU A 106 -1.58 7.34 -8.56
C LEU A 106 -3.07 7.57 -8.80
N ALA A 107 -3.92 7.34 -7.80
CA ALA A 107 -5.36 7.54 -7.95
C ALA A 107 -5.71 8.98 -8.35
N ASN A 108 -5.06 9.96 -7.72
CA ASN A 108 -5.28 11.37 -8.06
C ASN A 108 -4.81 11.69 -9.48
N GLU A 109 -3.64 11.16 -9.89
CA GLU A 109 -3.15 11.30 -11.27
C GLU A 109 -4.16 10.71 -12.27
N LYS A 110 -4.60 9.46 -12.05
CA LYS A 110 -5.54 8.77 -12.95
C LYS A 110 -6.93 9.38 -12.93
N PHE A 111 -7.36 9.95 -11.80
CA PHE A 111 -8.61 10.69 -11.71
C PHE A 111 -8.59 11.97 -12.56
N GLU A 112 -7.50 12.73 -12.54
CA GLU A 112 -7.35 13.92 -13.39
C GLU A 112 -7.34 13.52 -14.87
N ASP A 113 -6.54 12.52 -15.25
CA ASP A 113 -6.45 12.02 -16.63
C ASP A 113 -7.83 11.54 -17.14
N LEU A 114 -8.51 10.67 -16.36
CA LEU A 114 -9.81 10.10 -16.73
C LEU A 114 -10.91 11.15 -16.78
N ARG A 115 -10.93 12.12 -15.86
CA ARG A 115 -11.94 13.18 -15.85
C ARG A 115 -11.89 13.99 -17.14
N ASP A 116 -10.69 14.25 -17.67
CA ASP A 116 -10.53 15.04 -18.88
C ASP A 116 -10.97 14.24 -20.13
N ILE A 117 -10.51 13.00 -20.31
CA ILE A 117 -10.85 12.18 -21.48
C ILE A 117 -12.29 11.65 -21.44
N ALA A 118 -12.79 11.18 -20.29
CA ALA A 118 -14.16 10.69 -20.13
C ALA A 118 -15.18 11.83 -20.25
N GLY A 119 -14.82 13.04 -19.77
CA GLY A 119 -15.64 14.24 -19.94
C GLY A 119 -15.87 14.61 -21.42
N SER A 120 -14.97 14.24 -22.33
CA SER A 120 -15.14 14.48 -23.78
C SER A 120 -16.30 13.71 -24.41
N VAL A 121 -16.75 12.61 -23.76
CA VAL A 121 -17.88 11.79 -24.20
C VAL A 121 -19.11 11.90 -23.30
N GLY A 122 -19.06 12.73 -22.26
CA GLY A 122 -20.16 12.96 -21.33
C GLY A 122 -20.20 12.03 -20.11
N LEU A 123 -19.17 11.22 -19.89
CA LEU A 123 -19.06 10.36 -18.71
C LEU A 123 -18.49 11.13 -17.51
N THR A 124 -18.97 10.78 -16.33
CA THR A 124 -18.58 11.37 -15.04
C THR A 124 -17.59 10.47 -14.31
N VAL A 125 -16.64 11.09 -13.61
CA VAL A 125 -15.56 10.38 -12.89
C VAL A 125 -15.58 10.73 -11.42
N GLY A 126 -15.58 9.72 -10.56
CA GLY A 126 -15.48 9.81 -9.11
C GLY A 126 -14.12 9.34 -8.59
N LEU A 127 -13.80 9.70 -7.34
CA LEU A 127 -12.58 9.30 -6.64
C LEU A 127 -12.94 8.69 -5.28
N ALA A 128 -12.36 7.54 -4.95
CA ALA A 128 -12.49 6.90 -3.65
C ALA A 128 -11.14 6.31 -3.18
N ILE A 129 -10.43 7.05 -2.34
CA ILE A 129 -9.12 6.67 -1.78
C ILE A 129 -9.03 6.78 -0.25
N GLY A 130 -10.12 7.14 0.40
CA GLY A 130 -10.24 7.23 1.85
C GLY A 130 -11.59 7.85 2.23
N ASP A 131 -11.79 8.12 3.52
CA ASP A 131 -13.09 8.61 4.04
C ASP A 131 -13.11 10.12 4.32
N ARG A 132 -11.99 10.81 4.11
CA ARG A 132 -11.94 12.28 4.20
C ARG A 132 -12.70 12.89 3.02
N GLY A 133 -13.34 14.05 3.20
CA GLY A 133 -14.16 14.67 2.15
C GLY A 133 -13.41 15.04 0.85
N SER A 134 -12.07 15.16 0.89
CA SER A 134 -11.23 15.34 -0.30
C SER A 134 -10.70 14.02 -0.89
N GLU A 135 -10.90 12.90 -0.18
CA GLU A 135 -10.45 11.54 -0.54
C GLU A 135 -11.63 10.68 -1.04
N SER A 136 -12.86 11.20 -1.03
CA SER A 136 -14.08 10.56 -1.53
C SER A 136 -14.99 11.61 -2.17
N THR A 137 -15.16 11.54 -3.49
CA THR A 137 -16.00 12.48 -4.26
C THR A 137 -16.72 11.75 -5.39
N GLY A 138 -18.02 11.98 -5.55
CA GLY A 138 -18.81 11.44 -6.67
C GLY A 138 -18.92 9.91 -6.69
N VAL A 139 -18.78 9.22 -5.56
CA VAL A 139 -18.77 7.75 -5.51
C VAL A 139 -20.09 7.14 -5.96
N ASP A 140 -21.21 7.79 -5.62
CA ASP A 140 -22.56 7.27 -5.92
C ASP A 140 -23.06 7.68 -7.30
N ASP A 141 -22.59 8.81 -7.84
CA ASP A 141 -23.16 9.39 -9.07
C ASP A 141 -22.21 9.33 -10.27
N SER A 142 -21.06 8.63 -10.14
CA SER A 142 -20.08 8.52 -11.23
C SER A 142 -20.26 7.26 -12.08
N ASP A 143 -20.02 7.43 -13.38
CA ASP A 143 -19.92 6.32 -14.34
C ASP A 143 -18.59 5.57 -14.18
N ILE A 144 -17.50 6.30 -13.88
CA ILE A 144 -16.17 5.72 -13.64
C ILE A 144 -15.69 6.07 -12.23
N LEU A 145 -15.36 5.05 -11.44
CA LEU A 145 -14.78 5.22 -10.10
C LEU A 145 -13.29 4.92 -10.11
N VAL A 146 -12.46 5.91 -9.76
CA VAL A 146 -11.02 5.69 -9.51
C VAL A 146 -10.79 5.43 -8.03
N CYS A 147 -10.22 4.28 -7.68
CA CYS A 147 -10.09 3.87 -6.28
C CYS A 147 -8.86 2.99 -5.99
N THR A 148 -8.51 2.81 -4.72
CA THR A 148 -7.55 1.76 -4.33
C THR A 148 -8.23 0.40 -4.21
N SER A 149 -7.46 -0.69 -4.20
CA SER A 149 -8.00 -2.06 -4.03
C SER A 149 -8.76 -2.21 -2.72
N GLU A 150 -8.22 -1.66 -1.63
CA GLU A 150 -8.84 -1.70 -0.30
C GLU A 150 -10.14 -0.89 -0.27
N LYS A 151 -10.19 0.26 -0.98
CA LYS A 151 -11.41 1.07 -1.03
C LYS A 151 -12.48 0.42 -1.91
N LEU A 152 -12.09 -0.24 -3.01
CA LEU A 152 -13.03 -1.02 -3.82
C LEU A 152 -13.63 -2.16 -3.00
N ASP A 153 -12.81 -2.96 -2.31
CA ASP A 153 -13.31 -4.04 -1.44
C ASP A 153 -14.25 -3.50 -0.34
N SER A 154 -13.87 -2.40 0.32
CA SER A 154 -14.73 -1.71 1.30
C SER A 154 -16.09 -1.30 0.71
N ILE A 155 -16.13 -0.77 -0.52
CA ILE A 155 -17.38 -0.42 -1.21
C ILE A 155 -18.20 -1.67 -1.52
N LEU A 156 -17.57 -2.73 -2.05
CA LEU A 156 -18.23 -4.00 -2.35
C LEU A 156 -18.82 -4.67 -1.09
N ARG A 157 -18.26 -4.43 0.09
CA ARG A 157 -18.77 -4.93 1.38
C ARG A 157 -19.95 -4.12 1.93
N THR A 158 -20.09 -2.84 1.55
CA THR A 158 -20.98 -1.90 2.23
C THR A 158 -22.12 -1.38 1.35
N LYS A 159 -21.90 -1.26 0.04
CA LYS A 159 -22.87 -0.73 -0.92
C LYS A 159 -23.50 -1.85 -1.73
N SER A 160 -24.72 -2.22 -1.35
CA SER A 160 -25.59 -3.11 -2.14
C SER A 160 -25.81 -2.54 -3.54
N GLY A 161 -25.76 -3.37 -4.57
CA GLY A 161 -26.02 -2.95 -5.95
C GLY A 161 -24.87 -2.29 -6.70
N PHE A 162 -23.76 -1.94 -6.03
CA PHE A 162 -22.58 -1.40 -6.75
C PHE A 162 -21.99 -2.46 -7.68
N LEU A 163 -21.86 -3.69 -7.20
CA LEU A 163 -21.27 -4.80 -7.96
C LEU A 163 -22.15 -5.25 -9.13
N GLU A 164 -23.48 -5.24 -8.94
CA GLU A 164 -24.46 -5.62 -9.97
C GLU A 164 -24.38 -4.71 -11.21
N ASN A 165 -24.03 -3.44 -10.98
CA ASN A 165 -23.89 -2.42 -12.03
C ASN A 165 -22.45 -2.26 -12.54
N LEU A 166 -21.51 -3.13 -12.14
CA LEU A 166 -20.11 -3.05 -12.58
C LEU A 166 -19.92 -3.82 -13.90
N GLY A 167 -19.52 -3.09 -14.95
CA GLY A 167 -19.33 -3.63 -16.30
C GLY A 167 -17.87 -3.85 -16.69
N VAL A 168 -16.97 -2.96 -16.24
CA VAL A 168 -15.54 -3.02 -16.59
C VAL A 168 -14.65 -2.66 -15.40
N VAL A 169 -13.57 -3.41 -15.21
CA VAL A 169 -12.61 -3.22 -14.12
C VAL A 169 -11.20 -3.17 -14.69
N VAL A 170 -10.52 -2.06 -14.45
CA VAL A 170 -9.09 -1.93 -14.73
C VAL A 170 -8.32 -2.15 -13.45
N SER A 171 -7.35 -3.06 -13.47
CA SER A 171 -6.36 -3.21 -12.39
C SER A 171 -5.01 -2.73 -12.86
N ASP A 172 -4.59 -1.56 -12.38
CA ASP A 172 -3.27 -1.01 -12.67
C ASP A 172 -2.20 -1.60 -11.74
N GLU A 173 -0.96 -1.69 -12.23
CA GLU A 173 0.19 -2.30 -11.55
C GLU A 173 -0.12 -3.72 -10.98
N PHE A 174 -0.78 -4.54 -11.80
CA PHE A 174 -1.33 -5.85 -11.42
C PHE A 174 -0.31 -6.83 -10.81
N HIS A 175 0.98 -6.73 -11.15
CA HIS A 175 2.06 -7.48 -10.51
C HIS A 175 2.17 -7.29 -8.98
N LEU A 176 1.55 -6.25 -8.42
CA LEU A 176 1.43 -6.05 -6.97
C LEU A 176 0.53 -7.10 -6.30
N LEU A 177 -0.08 -8.01 -7.06
CA LEU A 177 -0.62 -9.26 -6.52
C LEU A 177 0.42 -10.04 -5.69
N ASN A 178 1.72 -9.90 -6.00
CA ASN A 178 2.82 -10.52 -5.26
C ASN A 178 3.15 -9.80 -3.92
N ASP A 179 2.50 -8.68 -3.61
CA ASP A 179 2.72 -7.92 -2.38
C ASP A 179 1.96 -8.53 -1.20
N TYR A 180 2.64 -8.73 -0.07
CA TYR A 180 2.05 -9.33 1.14
C TYR A 180 0.93 -8.49 1.77
N SER A 181 0.95 -7.17 1.59
CA SER A 181 -0.03 -6.28 2.22
C SER A 181 -1.28 -6.05 1.37
N ARG A 182 -1.12 -5.90 0.05
CA ARG A 182 -2.22 -5.52 -0.86
C ARG A 182 -2.68 -6.64 -1.79
N GLY A 183 -1.78 -7.58 -2.08
CA GLY A 183 -2.04 -8.71 -2.97
C GLY A 183 -3.30 -9.50 -2.60
N PRO A 184 -3.49 -9.90 -1.32
CA PRO A 184 -4.67 -10.66 -0.90
C PRO A 184 -5.99 -9.94 -1.21
N THR A 185 -6.04 -8.64 -0.91
CA THR A 185 -7.22 -7.81 -1.17
C THR A 185 -7.51 -7.70 -2.66
N LEU A 186 -6.49 -7.47 -3.49
CA LEU A 186 -6.66 -7.38 -4.93
C LEU A 186 -7.19 -8.71 -5.50
N GLU A 187 -6.59 -9.82 -5.08
CA GLU A 187 -6.98 -11.16 -5.51
C GLU A 187 -8.45 -11.46 -5.18
N VAL A 188 -8.86 -11.26 -3.94
CA VAL A 188 -10.23 -11.55 -3.48
C VAL A 188 -11.23 -10.60 -4.13
N THR A 189 -10.86 -9.34 -4.32
CA THR A 189 -11.72 -8.35 -4.99
C THR A 189 -12.03 -8.78 -6.42
N LEU A 190 -11.00 -9.11 -7.20
CA LEU A 190 -11.16 -9.57 -8.57
C LEU A 190 -11.89 -10.91 -8.64
N SER A 191 -11.56 -11.85 -7.75
CA SER A 191 -12.25 -13.15 -7.66
C SER A 191 -13.75 -12.98 -7.36
N ARG A 192 -14.11 -12.04 -6.48
CA ARG A 192 -15.50 -11.69 -6.19
C ARG A 192 -16.22 -11.12 -7.39
N ILE A 193 -15.57 -10.24 -8.14
CA ILE A 193 -16.13 -9.69 -9.37
C ILE A 193 -16.33 -10.81 -10.41
N MET A 194 -15.32 -11.65 -10.65
CA MET A 194 -15.42 -12.78 -11.59
C MET A 194 -16.47 -13.81 -11.18
N HIS A 195 -16.70 -14.00 -9.87
CA HIS A 195 -17.70 -14.94 -9.37
C HIS A 195 -19.13 -14.42 -9.55
N ILE A 196 -19.37 -13.14 -9.24
CA ILE A 196 -20.72 -12.54 -9.24
C ILE A 196 -21.10 -11.97 -10.61
N ARG A 197 -20.12 -11.47 -11.37
CA ARG A 197 -20.28 -10.85 -12.71
C ARG A 197 -19.27 -11.47 -13.69
N PRO A 198 -19.43 -12.74 -14.12
CA PRO A 198 -18.53 -13.39 -15.08
C PRO A 198 -18.37 -12.65 -16.42
N GLU A 199 -19.36 -11.82 -16.79
CA GLU A 199 -19.38 -10.99 -17.98
C GLU A 199 -18.65 -9.64 -17.82
N ALA A 200 -18.23 -9.28 -16.61
CA ALA A 200 -17.48 -8.05 -16.39
C ALA A 200 -16.11 -8.14 -17.06
N GLN A 201 -15.77 -7.15 -17.88
CA GLN A 201 -14.46 -7.11 -18.55
C GLN A 201 -13.36 -6.72 -17.56
N ILE A 202 -12.27 -7.50 -17.51
CA ILE A 202 -11.10 -7.21 -16.68
C ILE A 202 -9.94 -6.78 -17.57
N ILE A 203 -9.39 -5.60 -17.31
CA ILE A 203 -8.20 -5.06 -17.98
C ILE A 203 -7.07 -4.96 -16.94
N ALA A 204 -6.17 -5.94 -16.92
CA ALA A 204 -5.02 -5.97 -16.03
C ALA A 204 -3.79 -5.35 -16.72
N LEU A 205 -3.22 -4.31 -16.11
CA LEU A 205 -2.02 -3.63 -16.59
C LEU A 205 -0.85 -4.00 -15.69
N SER A 206 0.21 -4.57 -16.25
CA SER A 206 1.34 -5.05 -15.47
C SER A 206 2.69 -4.69 -16.06
N ALA A 207 3.71 -4.64 -15.19
CA ALA A 207 5.10 -4.73 -15.60
C ALA A 207 5.45 -6.19 -15.94
N THR A 208 6.62 -6.42 -16.53
CA THR A 208 7.06 -7.77 -16.86
C THR A 208 7.22 -8.64 -15.61
N VAL A 209 6.51 -9.77 -15.57
CA VAL A 209 6.53 -10.80 -14.51
C VAL A 209 6.85 -12.18 -15.09
N GLY A 210 7.33 -13.11 -14.27
CA GLY A 210 7.72 -14.46 -14.70
C GLY A 210 6.55 -15.28 -15.28
N ASN A 211 5.47 -15.41 -14.52
CA ASN A 211 4.29 -16.23 -14.82
C ASN A 211 3.10 -15.42 -15.38
N SER A 212 3.35 -14.47 -16.29
CA SER A 212 2.30 -13.62 -16.87
C SER A 212 1.20 -14.41 -17.61
N GLU A 213 1.54 -15.60 -18.14
CA GLU A 213 0.59 -16.47 -18.82
C GLU A 213 -0.37 -17.18 -17.84
N GLU A 214 0.12 -17.63 -16.69
CA GLU A 214 -0.69 -18.22 -15.63
C GLU A 214 -1.71 -17.20 -15.11
N LEU A 215 -1.25 -15.98 -14.85
CA LEU A 215 -2.10 -14.87 -14.43
C LEU A 215 -3.17 -14.52 -15.47
N ALA A 216 -2.82 -14.52 -16.76
CA ALA A 216 -3.80 -14.26 -17.83
C ALA A 216 -4.84 -15.37 -17.95
N LYS A 217 -4.42 -16.65 -17.79
CA LYS A 217 -5.33 -17.80 -17.75
C LYS A 217 -6.30 -17.69 -16.58
N TRP A 218 -5.81 -17.33 -15.38
CA TRP A 218 -6.66 -17.12 -14.21
C TRP A 218 -7.74 -16.05 -14.44
N LEU A 219 -7.37 -14.92 -15.07
CA LEU A 219 -8.30 -13.84 -15.42
C LEU A 219 -9.20 -14.16 -16.63
N ASN A 220 -9.04 -15.32 -17.27
CA ASN A 220 -9.63 -15.62 -18.58
C ASN A 220 -9.41 -14.48 -19.60
N ALA A 221 -8.18 -13.97 -19.65
CA ALA A 221 -7.82 -12.77 -20.38
C ALA A 221 -6.91 -13.07 -21.58
N THR A 222 -7.08 -12.30 -22.65
CA THR A 222 -6.12 -12.28 -23.76
C THR A 222 -4.80 -11.73 -23.24
N HIS A 223 -3.70 -12.44 -23.43
CA HIS A 223 -2.38 -12.02 -22.94
C HIS A 223 -1.60 -11.32 -24.05
N ILE A 224 -1.14 -10.09 -23.78
CA ILE A 224 -0.26 -9.33 -24.67
C ILE A 224 1.01 -8.98 -23.91
N LYS A 225 2.15 -9.49 -24.39
CA LYS A 225 3.47 -9.29 -23.79
C LYS A 225 4.39 -8.62 -24.80
N SER A 226 5.00 -7.51 -24.40
CA SER A 226 5.95 -6.80 -25.26
C SER A 226 7.05 -6.14 -24.44
N ASN A 227 8.28 -6.17 -24.94
CA ASN A 227 9.42 -5.43 -24.37
C ASN A 227 9.63 -4.07 -25.06
N TRP A 228 8.68 -3.63 -25.88
CA TRP A 228 8.78 -2.37 -26.59
C TRP A 228 8.74 -1.18 -25.61
N ARG A 229 9.60 -0.18 -25.87
CA ARG A 229 9.66 1.09 -25.14
C ARG A 229 9.85 2.26 -26.10
N PRO A 230 9.31 3.45 -25.76
CA PRO A 230 9.46 4.66 -26.57
C PRO A 230 10.91 5.18 -26.60
N ILE A 231 11.66 4.98 -25.52
CA ILE A 231 13.07 5.36 -25.42
C ILE A 231 13.87 4.08 -25.14
N PRO A 232 14.94 3.80 -25.91
CA PRO A 232 15.81 2.66 -25.64
C PRO A 232 16.52 2.83 -24.30
N LEU A 233 16.64 1.74 -23.55
CA LEU A 233 17.30 1.72 -22.25
C LEU A 233 18.62 0.96 -22.33
N HIS A 234 19.70 1.60 -21.92
CA HIS A 234 21.04 1.02 -21.85
C HIS A 234 21.29 0.53 -20.42
N TYR A 235 21.31 -0.79 -20.24
CA TYR A 235 21.65 -1.43 -18.99
C TYR A 235 23.16 -1.61 -18.90
N GLY A 236 23.77 -1.01 -17.88
CA GLY A 236 25.20 -1.13 -17.64
C GLY A 236 25.56 -1.45 -16.20
N ILE A 237 26.77 -1.92 -16.01
CA ILE A 237 27.42 -2.03 -14.71
C ILE A 237 28.54 -1.02 -14.63
N MET A 238 28.63 -0.33 -13.51
CA MET A 238 29.66 0.66 -13.25
C MET A 238 30.65 0.14 -12.21
N THR A 239 31.82 -0.28 -12.69
CA THR A 239 32.94 -0.78 -11.91
C THR A 239 34.00 0.32 -11.84
N ASP A 240 34.28 0.85 -10.64
CA ASP A 240 35.03 2.10 -10.46
C ASP A 240 34.43 3.29 -11.23
N LEU A 241 35.03 3.69 -12.35
CA LEU A 241 34.57 4.75 -13.26
C LEU A 241 34.26 4.20 -14.66
N ASP A 242 34.49 2.91 -14.89
CA ASP A 242 34.23 2.24 -16.15
C ASP A 242 32.78 1.75 -16.18
N ILE A 243 32.07 2.06 -17.26
CA ILE A 243 30.69 1.68 -17.48
C ILE A 243 30.65 0.72 -18.64
N ASN A 244 30.28 -0.52 -18.35
CA ASN A 244 30.12 -1.57 -19.35
C ASN A 244 28.63 -1.75 -19.62
N ILE A 245 28.20 -1.53 -20.87
CA ILE A 245 26.81 -1.77 -21.29
C ILE A 245 26.67 -3.24 -21.70
N HIS A 246 25.78 -3.96 -21.02
CA HIS A 246 25.59 -5.40 -21.19
C HIS A 246 24.26 -5.75 -21.87
N ARG A 247 23.27 -4.85 -21.84
CA ARG A 247 21.96 -5.07 -22.46
C ARG A 247 21.36 -3.75 -22.95
N ILE A 248 20.77 -3.76 -24.14
CA ILE A 248 19.95 -2.67 -24.66
C ILE A 248 18.54 -3.20 -24.87
N GLU A 249 17.54 -2.48 -24.39
CA GLU A 249 16.13 -2.85 -24.58
C GLU A 249 15.38 -1.69 -25.24
N GLY A 250 14.82 -1.98 -26.43
CA GLY A 250 14.21 -1.00 -27.33
C GLY A 250 14.47 -1.37 -28.80
N THR A 251 13.95 -0.57 -29.75
CA THR A 251 14.10 -0.78 -31.19
C THR A 251 15.42 -0.20 -31.71
N SER A 252 16.51 -0.94 -31.54
CA SER A 252 17.71 -0.88 -32.38
C SER A 252 18.48 -2.18 -32.19
N LYS A 253 18.78 -2.89 -33.29
CA LYS A 253 19.65 -4.07 -33.33
C LYS A 253 21.11 -3.70 -33.65
N ASP A 254 21.47 -2.42 -33.64
CA ASP A 254 22.82 -1.99 -34.05
C ASP A 254 23.72 -1.60 -32.87
N ASP A 255 24.90 -2.24 -32.89
CA ASP A 255 26.16 -2.01 -32.19
C ASP A 255 26.12 -1.60 -30.71
N LEU A 256 26.39 -2.59 -29.84
CA LEU A 256 26.82 -2.40 -28.46
C LEU A 256 27.89 -1.29 -28.39
N VAL A 257 27.52 -0.11 -27.91
CA VAL A 257 28.49 0.94 -27.59
C VAL A 257 29.42 0.39 -26.51
N LYS A 258 30.69 0.24 -26.89
CA LYS A 258 31.78 -0.24 -26.04
C LYS A 258 31.92 0.63 -24.78
N SER A 259 32.43 -0.02 -23.73
CA SER A 259 32.80 0.53 -22.42
C SER A 259 33.21 2.00 -22.48
N ARG A 260 32.66 2.81 -21.57
CA ARG A 260 33.03 4.22 -21.42
C ARG A 260 33.54 4.50 -20.01
N THR A 261 34.57 5.31 -19.88
CA THR A 261 35.14 5.71 -18.59
C THR A 261 34.69 7.13 -18.23
N LEU A 262 34.15 7.32 -17.02
CA LEU A 262 33.82 8.64 -16.49
C LEU A 262 35.06 9.40 -16.01
N SER A 263 35.03 10.72 -16.12
CA SER A 263 36.01 11.59 -15.48
C SER A 263 35.74 11.69 -13.97
N GLY A 264 36.80 11.64 -13.15
CA GLY A 264 36.69 11.86 -11.71
C GLY A 264 37.64 11.01 -10.89
N MET A 265 37.36 10.90 -9.58
CA MET A 265 38.12 10.02 -8.67
C MET A 265 37.37 8.71 -8.47
N LYS A 266 38.09 7.57 -8.51
CA LYS A 266 37.51 6.23 -8.38
C LYS A 266 36.69 5.99 -7.10
N ASN A 267 37.03 6.67 -6.01
CA ASN A 267 36.30 6.60 -4.74
C ASN A 267 35.06 7.53 -4.67
N LYS A 268 34.80 8.33 -5.72
CA LYS A 268 33.72 9.33 -5.81
C LYS A 268 32.80 9.04 -7.00
N ARG A 269 32.46 7.77 -7.15
CA ARG A 269 31.62 7.17 -8.20
C ARG A 269 30.34 7.95 -8.50
N LEU A 270 29.55 8.25 -7.47
CA LEU A 270 28.28 8.98 -7.63
C LEU A 270 28.47 10.45 -8.00
N GLN A 271 29.58 11.09 -7.59
CA GLN A 271 29.90 12.46 -8.00
C GLN A 271 30.23 12.51 -9.49
N ALA A 272 31.03 11.56 -9.98
CA ALA A 272 31.33 11.42 -11.40
C ALA A 272 30.07 11.16 -12.24
N ALA A 273 29.20 10.25 -11.76
CA ALA A 273 27.91 9.98 -12.42
C ALA A 273 27.01 11.23 -12.45
N LEU A 274 26.95 12.00 -11.36
CA LEU A 274 26.17 13.23 -11.29
C LEU A 274 26.71 14.29 -12.24
N GLU A 275 28.01 14.55 -12.21
CA GLU A 275 28.65 15.54 -13.07
C GLU A 275 28.42 15.23 -14.56
N ASP A 276 28.67 13.98 -14.98
CA ASP A 276 28.41 13.53 -16.35
C ASP A 276 26.94 13.70 -16.75
N THR A 277 26.02 13.43 -15.82
CA THR A 277 24.57 13.58 -16.06
C THR A 277 24.16 15.03 -16.26
N VAL A 278 24.60 15.94 -15.37
CA VAL A 278 24.23 17.36 -15.46
C VAL A 278 24.92 18.04 -16.64
N ARG A 279 26.14 17.62 -16.99
CA ARG A 279 26.88 18.12 -18.16
C ARG A 279 26.11 17.93 -19.48
N VAL A 280 25.33 16.85 -19.60
CA VAL A 280 24.46 16.61 -20.77
C VAL A 280 23.03 17.16 -20.61
N GLY A 281 22.79 18.04 -19.63
CA GLY A 281 21.45 18.58 -19.34
C GLY A 281 20.47 17.53 -18.77
N GLY A 282 20.99 16.43 -18.24
CA GLY A 282 20.23 15.35 -17.65
C GLY A 282 19.90 15.56 -16.18
N GLN A 283 19.12 14.63 -15.64
CA GLN A 283 18.87 14.49 -14.21
C GLN A 283 19.21 13.06 -13.76
N LEU A 284 19.70 12.93 -12.53
CA LEU A 284 20.15 11.67 -11.96
C LEU A 284 19.16 11.18 -10.88
N LEU A 285 18.84 9.90 -10.92
CA LEU A 285 18.13 9.22 -9.85
C LEU A 285 19.04 8.14 -9.25
N VAL A 286 19.29 8.19 -7.95
CA VAL A 286 20.14 7.22 -7.24
C VAL A 286 19.32 6.42 -6.24
N PHE A 287 19.38 5.09 -6.31
CA PHE A 287 18.73 4.21 -5.35
C PHE A 287 19.71 3.64 -4.33
N VAL A 288 19.33 3.76 -3.05
CA VAL A 288 20.10 3.28 -1.89
C VAL A 288 19.20 2.48 -0.94
N SER A 289 19.78 1.60 -0.15
CA SER A 289 19.07 0.64 0.70
C SER A 289 18.45 1.24 1.97
N SER A 290 18.96 2.39 2.44
CA SER A 290 18.55 2.95 3.74
C SER A 290 18.33 4.46 3.70
N ARG A 291 17.44 4.93 4.57
CA ARG A 291 17.11 6.36 4.73
C ARG A 291 18.32 7.19 5.15
N ALA A 292 19.12 6.67 6.07
CA ALA A 292 20.37 7.30 6.50
C ALA A 292 21.37 7.45 5.35
N SER A 293 21.48 6.43 4.48
CA SER A 293 22.29 6.52 3.28
C SER A 293 21.76 7.56 2.30
N ALA A 294 20.44 7.63 2.10
CA ALA A 294 19.83 8.59 1.18
C ALA A 294 20.14 10.04 1.61
N ALA A 295 19.94 10.34 2.90
CA ALA A 295 20.29 11.65 3.45
C ALA A 295 21.79 11.94 3.34
N LYS A 296 22.67 10.99 3.74
CA LYS A 296 24.12 11.14 3.69
C LYS A 296 24.63 11.41 2.27
N GLU A 297 24.25 10.59 1.29
CA GLU A 297 24.71 10.75 -0.10
C GLU A 297 24.16 12.04 -0.71
N SER A 298 22.90 12.41 -0.43
CA SER A 298 22.36 13.68 -0.93
C SER A 298 23.19 14.88 -0.46
N ARG A 299 23.65 14.86 0.80
CA ARG A 299 24.48 15.91 1.38
C ARG A 299 25.84 15.96 0.68
N VAL A 300 26.47 14.80 0.50
CA VAL A 300 27.77 14.70 -0.18
C VAL A 300 27.70 15.19 -1.62
N LEU A 301 26.64 14.82 -2.36
CA LEU A 301 26.42 15.27 -3.73
C LEU A 301 26.05 16.76 -3.80
N SER A 302 25.26 17.27 -2.84
CA SER A 302 24.95 18.69 -2.73
C SER A 302 26.21 19.53 -2.48
N GLU A 303 27.08 19.11 -1.57
CA GLU A 303 28.35 19.80 -1.28
C GLU A 303 29.25 19.83 -2.53
N PHE A 304 29.26 18.73 -3.28
CA PHE A 304 29.98 18.64 -4.55
C PHE A 304 29.44 19.62 -5.62
N MET A 305 28.12 19.69 -5.81
CA MET A 305 27.50 20.64 -6.75
C MET A 305 27.75 22.10 -6.37
N LEU A 306 27.68 22.43 -5.08
CA LEU A 306 28.01 23.77 -4.58
C LEU A 306 29.49 24.12 -4.79
N LYS A 307 30.38 23.13 -4.68
CA LYS A 307 31.80 23.34 -4.98
C LYS A 307 32.01 23.61 -6.47
N LEU A 308 31.39 22.85 -7.36
CA LEU A 308 31.45 23.09 -8.81
C LEU A 308 30.96 24.49 -9.18
N ALA A 309 29.88 24.96 -8.54
CA ALA A 309 29.36 26.31 -8.73
C ALA A 309 30.38 27.39 -8.30
N LYS A 310 31.03 27.21 -7.14
CA LYS A 310 32.08 28.13 -6.65
C LYS A 310 33.33 28.14 -7.52
N ASP A 311 33.69 26.99 -8.08
CA ASP A 311 34.85 26.83 -8.97
C ASP A 311 34.59 27.39 -10.38
N GLY A 312 33.42 28.01 -10.63
CA GLY A 312 33.07 28.66 -11.90
C GLY A 312 32.67 27.69 -13.01
N SER A 313 32.25 26.46 -12.66
CA SER A 313 31.83 25.46 -13.64
C SER A 313 30.58 25.92 -14.39
N SER A 314 30.60 25.83 -15.72
CA SER A 314 29.44 26.15 -16.58
C SER A 314 28.25 25.18 -16.42
N ILE A 315 28.41 24.13 -15.60
CA ILE A 315 27.38 23.10 -15.34
C ILE A 315 26.28 23.64 -14.41
N VAL A 316 26.60 24.62 -13.55
CA VAL A 316 25.66 25.23 -12.59
C VAL A 316 25.52 26.72 -12.89
N SER A 317 24.30 27.17 -13.19
CA SER A 317 24.04 28.59 -13.40
C SER A 317 23.66 29.31 -12.10
N GLU A 318 23.84 30.62 -12.04
CA GLU A 318 23.34 31.45 -10.93
C GLU A 318 21.82 31.29 -10.74
N THR A 319 21.09 31.15 -11.84
CA THR A 319 19.63 30.92 -11.81
C THR A 319 19.25 29.58 -11.17
N ASP A 320 20.08 28.54 -11.31
CA ASP A 320 19.84 27.26 -10.62
C ASP A 320 19.99 27.46 -9.10
N ILE A 321 21.02 28.19 -8.66
CA ILE A 321 21.27 28.48 -7.23
C ILE A 321 20.09 29.24 -6.61
N GLU A 322 19.59 30.29 -7.28
CA GLU A 322 18.44 31.05 -6.79
C GLU A 322 17.18 30.18 -6.65
N ARG A 323 16.92 29.31 -7.62
CA ARG A 323 15.80 28.35 -7.58
C ARG A 323 15.96 27.35 -6.43
N TRP A 324 17.17 26.84 -6.22
CA TRP A 324 17.50 25.93 -5.12
C TRP A 324 17.31 26.60 -3.75
N GLU A 325 17.74 27.85 -3.58
CA GLU A 325 17.53 28.61 -2.35
C GLU A 325 16.07 28.92 -2.08
N SER A 326 15.29 29.22 -3.12
CA SER A 326 13.85 29.41 -3.02
C SER A 326 13.15 28.13 -2.50
N LEU A 327 13.45 26.99 -3.13
CA LEU A 327 12.89 25.69 -2.73
C LEU A 327 13.33 25.28 -1.32
N SER A 328 14.60 25.49 -0.97
CA SER A 328 15.12 25.26 0.39
C SER A 328 14.33 26.05 1.44
N ARG A 329 14.02 27.32 1.16
CA ARG A 329 13.19 28.16 2.04
C ARG A 329 11.75 27.67 2.12
N GLU A 330 11.17 27.23 1.01
CA GLU A 330 9.81 26.68 0.98
C GLU A 330 9.67 25.44 1.87
N ILE A 331 10.59 24.48 1.74
CA ILE A 331 10.63 23.28 2.57
C ILE A 331 10.80 23.63 4.05
N SER A 332 11.60 24.66 4.35
CA SER A 332 11.83 25.13 5.73
C SER A 332 10.60 25.83 6.33
N ARG A 333 9.76 26.47 5.52
CA ARG A 333 8.55 27.20 5.95
C ARG A 333 7.37 26.28 6.28
N GLY A 334 7.51 24.97 6.09
CA GLY A 334 6.40 24.02 5.99
C GLY A 334 5.67 23.62 7.28
N GLY A 335 6.17 23.99 8.46
CA GLY A 335 5.63 23.58 9.77
C GLY A 335 6.33 22.35 10.36
N GLU A 336 6.47 22.37 11.69
CA GLU A 336 7.24 21.48 12.57
C GLU A 336 8.72 21.31 12.18
N GLU A 337 9.58 22.15 12.77
CA GLU A 337 11.04 22.01 12.67
C GLU A 337 11.44 20.57 13.05
N SER A 338 12.03 19.86 12.10
CA SER A 338 12.57 18.51 12.27
C SER A 338 13.99 18.47 11.74
N SER A 339 14.81 17.60 12.30
CA SER A 339 16.20 17.42 11.88
C SER A 339 16.27 16.82 10.47
N THR A 340 15.37 15.89 10.12
CA THR A 340 15.24 15.38 8.75
C THR A 340 14.86 16.49 7.77
N GLY A 341 13.88 17.34 8.11
CA GLY A 341 13.49 18.48 7.25
C GLY A 341 14.61 19.49 7.05
N SER A 342 15.36 19.80 8.11
CA SER A 342 16.54 20.67 8.04
C SER A 342 17.63 20.08 7.14
N THR A 343 17.87 18.77 7.25
CA THR A 343 18.86 18.06 6.41
C THR A 343 18.46 18.11 4.95
N LEU A 344 17.17 17.89 4.65
CA LEU A 344 16.65 18.00 3.29
C LEU A 344 16.81 19.41 2.72
N ALA A 345 16.43 20.44 3.48
CA ALA A 345 16.56 21.82 3.06
C ALA A 345 18.03 22.20 2.78
N LYS A 346 18.99 21.67 3.56
CA LYS A 346 20.42 21.86 3.32
C LYS A 346 20.90 21.21 2.03
N SER A 347 20.53 19.95 1.78
CA SER A 347 20.92 19.25 0.54
C SER A 347 20.35 19.94 -0.72
N ILE A 348 19.13 20.48 -0.63
CA ILE A 348 18.50 21.16 -1.77
C ILE A 348 19.29 22.38 -2.24
N LYS A 349 20.07 23.02 -1.36
CA LYS A 349 20.90 24.17 -1.75
C LYS A 349 21.93 23.84 -2.84
N GLY A 350 22.32 22.58 -2.99
CA GLY A 350 23.17 22.12 -4.10
C GLY A 350 22.40 21.42 -5.23
N GLY A 351 21.08 21.60 -5.33
CA GLY A 351 20.26 20.95 -6.35
C GLY A 351 20.06 19.46 -6.18
N VAL A 352 20.30 18.93 -4.97
CA VAL A 352 20.17 17.50 -4.64
C VAL A 352 19.15 17.29 -3.53
N GLY A 353 18.16 16.43 -3.76
CA GLY A 353 17.19 16.00 -2.75
C GLY A 353 17.41 14.56 -2.32
N PHE A 354 16.80 14.17 -1.20
CA PHE A 354 16.59 12.75 -0.88
C PHE A 354 15.11 12.44 -0.74
N HIS A 355 14.71 11.20 -1.03
CA HIS A 355 13.31 10.78 -0.99
C HIS A 355 13.14 9.42 -0.29
N HIS A 356 12.34 9.41 0.77
CA HIS A 356 12.00 8.18 1.51
C HIS A 356 10.74 8.38 2.37
N ALA A 357 10.19 7.30 2.92
CA ALA A 357 8.94 7.32 3.70
C ALA A 357 8.98 8.20 4.97
N GLY A 358 10.17 8.47 5.53
CA GLY A 358 10.32 9.37 6.68
C GLY A 358 10.03 10.85 6.41
N LEU A 359 9.93 11.26 5.14
CA LEU A 359 9.54 12.62 4.75
C LEU A 359 8.02 12.78 4.75
N THR A 360 7.58 13.97 5.14
CA THR A 360 6.15 14.33 5.06
C THR A 360 5.66 14.31 3.61
N HIS A 361 4.35 14.11 3.39
CA HIS A 361 3.77 14.14 2.05
C HIS A 361 4.04 15.47 1.31
N ARG A 362 3.96 16.60 2.03
CA ARG A 362 4.29 17.93 1.49
C ARG A 362 5.73 18.02 0.99
N GLN A 363 6.69 17.55 1.78
CA GLN A 363 8.11 17.53 1.39
C GLN A 363 8.35 16.64 0.18
N ARG A 364 7.77 15.43 0.17
CA ARG A 364 7.87 14.52 -0.99
C ARG A 364 7.32 15.16 -2.27
N LYS A 365 6.12 15.73 -2.22
CA LYS A 365 5.50 16.42 -3.37
C LYS A 365 6.33 17.61 -3.87
N ALA A 366 6.90 18.41 -2.96
CA ALA A 366 7.77 19.53 -3.34
C ALA A 366 9.02 19.06 -4.11
N ILE A 367 9.68 17.98 -3.65
CA ILE A 367 10.83 17.38 -4.32
C ILE A 367 10.42 16.78 -5.67
N GLU A 368 9.33 16.02 -5.70
CA GLU A 368 8.82 15.35 -6.91
C GLU A 368 8.50 16.38 -8.00
N ASN A 369 7.76 17.44 -7.66
CA ASN A 369 7.44 18.52 -8.60
C ASN A 369 8.70 19.26 -9.07
N SER A 370 9.58 19.64 -8.14
CA SER A 370 10.82 20.34 -8.48
C SER A 370 11.78 19.51 -9.34
N PHE A 371 11.71 18.17 -9.23
CA PHE A 371 12.43 17.28 -10.11
C PHE A 371 11.76 17.19 -11.49
N LYS A 372 10.43 17.09 -11.57
CA LYS A 372 9.72 17.17 -12.87
C LYS A 372 10.03 18.47 -13.62
N ASP A 373 10.14 19.58 -12.89
CA ASP A 373 10.44 20.91 -13.44
C ASP A 373 11.93 21.12 -13.78
N GLY A 374 12.80 20.12 -13.55
CA GLY A 374 14.23 20.22 -13.85
C GLY A 374 15.04 21.10 -12.88
N VAL A 375 14.43 21.58 -11.80
CA VAL A 375 15.07 22.39 -10.75
C VAL A 375 16.03 21.50 -9.95
N ILE A 376 15.56 20.37 -9.42
CA ILE A 376 16.42 19.40 -8.74
C ILE A 376 17.14 18.56 -9.80
N LYS A 377 18.48 18.52 -9.73
CA LYS A 377 19.31 17.76 -10.68
C LYS A 377 19.52 16.31 -10.26
N CYS A 378 19.41 16.02 -8.97
CA CYS A 378 19.58 14.67 -8.44
C CYS A 378 18.62 14.36 -7.29
N ILE A 379 18.02 13.17 -7.32
CA ILE A 379 17.33 12.59 -6.15
C ILE A 379 18.07 11.34 -5.71
N VAL A 380 18.34 11.24 -4.40
CA VAL A 380 18.78 9.99 -3.77
C VAL A 380 17.62 9.37 -3.00
N ALA A 381 17.15 8.20 -3.39
CA ALA A 381 15.93 7.61 -2.88
C ALA A 381 16.09 6.19 -2.35
N THR A 382 15.19 5.80 -1.44
CA THR A 382 14.95 4.38 -1.14
C THR A 382 14.06 3.75 -2.23
N PRO A 383 14.05 2.41 -2.38
CA PRO A 383 13.26 1.72 -3.41
C PRO A 383 11.76 2.04 -3.41
N THR A 384 11.21 2.55 -2.29
CA THR A 384 9.83 3.02 -2.18
C THR A 384 9.44 4.07 -3.22
N LEU A 385 10.39 4.87 -3.73
CA LEU A 385 10.12 5.83 -4.81
C LEU A 385 9.85 5.12 -6.15
N ALA A 386 10.36 3.90 -6.31
CA ALA A 386 10.17 3.11 -7.52
C ALA A 386 8.72 2.64 -7.69
N GLN A 387 7.94 2.66 -6.61
CA GLN A 387 6.55 2.24 -6.59
C GLN A 387 5.62 3.47 -6.69
N GLY A 388 4.90 3.58 -7.80
CA GLY A 388 3.73 4.45 -7.95
C GLY A 388 3.92 5.97 -7.86
N VAL A 389 5.09 6.48 -8.25
CA VAL A 389 5.24 7.89 -8.68
C VAL A 389 5.88 7.91 -10.06
N ASN A 390 5.31 8.62 -11.03
CA ASN A 390 5.90 8.78 -12.36
C ASN A 390 7.00 9.87 -12.34
N LEU A 391 8.26 9.45 -12.18
CA LEU A 391 9.45 10.31 -12.17
C LEU A 391 10.56 9.68 -13.01
N PRO A 392 10.59 9.95 -14.33
CA PRO A 392 11.69 9.53 -15.18
C PRO A 392 12.91 10.45 -14.99
N ALA A 393 14.10 9.90 -15.18
CA ALA A 393 15.37 10.62 -15.14
C ALA A 393 16.22 10.26 -16.37
N ARG A 394 17.15 11.10 -16.80
CA ARG A 394 18.08 10.72 -17.89
C ARG A 394 18.84 9.45 -17.53
N ARG A 395 19.21 9.37 -16.25
CA ARG A 395 20.04 8.30 -15.71
C ARG A 395 19.54 7.81 -14.37
N VAL A 396 19.59 6.50 -14.18
CA VAL A 396 19.33 5.83 -12.92
C VAL A 396 20.59 5.07 -12.49
N VAL A 397 20.96 5.20 -11.22
CA VAL A 397 22.07 4.44 -10.61
C VAL A 397 21.55 3.70 -9.38
N ILE A 398 21.65 2.37 -9.37
CA ILE A 398 21.43 1.56 -8.17
C ILE A 398 22.77 1.40 -7.45
N ARG A 399 22.91 2.09 -6.32
CA ARG A 399 24.10 1.98 -5.46
C ARG A 399 24.06 0.71 -4.63
N ASP A 400 22.89 0.39 -4.07
CA ASP A 400 22.70 -0.76 -3.20
C ASP A 400 21.63 -1.68 -3.81
N PHE A 401 22.03 -2.92 -4.11
CA PHE A 401 21.17 -3.97 -4.67
C PHE A 401 20.87 -5.09 -3.65
N ARG A 402 21.17 -4.86 -2.36
CA ARG A 402 20.91 -5.80 -1.26
C ARG A 402 20.15 -5.10 -0.12
N ARG A 403 19.31 -5.84 0.58
CA ARG A 403 18.57 -5.41 1.77
C ARG A 403 18.70 -6.42 2.89
N TRP A 404 18.68 -5.94 4.14
CA TRP A 404 18.61 -6.82 5.29
C TRP A 404 17.23 -7.50 5.35
N SER A 405 17.21 -8.83 5.33
CA SER A 405 16.02 -9.63 5.58
C SER A 405 16.08 -10.17 6.99
N VAL A 406 15.08 -9.83 7.81
CA VAL A 406 14.96 -10.35 9.18
C VAL A 406 14.68 -11.84 9.16
N ALA A 407 13.79 -12.30 8.27
CA ALA A 407 13.44 -13.71 8.13
C ALA A 407 14.65 -14.58 7.76
N ALA A 408 15.51 -14.09 6.86
CA ALA A 408 16.73 -14.81 6.49
C ALA A 408 17.92 -14.51 7.41
N SER A 409 17.79 -13.59 8.36
CA SER A 409 18.89 -13.04 9.18
C SER A 409 20.15 -12.70 8.36
N ALA A 410 19.94 -12.20 7.14
CA ALA A 410 21.00 -12.02 6.16
C ALA A 410 20.71 -10.84 5.22
N SER A 411 21.78 -10.32 4.60
CA SER A 411 21.68 -9.36 3.51
C SER A 411 21.32 -10.08 2.22
N MET A 412 20.06 -9.99 1.81
CA MET A 412 19.54 -10.64 0.62
C MET A 412 19.57 -9.69 -0.59
N PRO A 413 19.79 -10.18 -1.82
CA PRO A 413 19.58 -9.36 -3.01
C PRO A 413 18.15 -8.82 -3.08
N LEU A 414 17.98 -7.67 -3.71
CA LEU A 414 16.65 -7.18 -4.11
C LEU A 414 16.09 -8.09 -5.20
N SER A 415 14.77 -8.09 -5.34
CA SER A 415 14.14 -8.84 -6.44
C SER A 415 14.50 -8.25 -7.81
N VAL A 416 14.56 -9.09 -8.82
CA VAL A 416 14.76 -8.70 -10.23
C VAL A 416 13.64 -7.75 -10.66
N MET A 417 12.39 -7.99 -10.25
CA MET A 417 11.27 -7.08 -10.47
C MET A 417 11.53 -5.67 -9.89
N GLU A 418 11.91 -5.55 -8.61
CA GLU A 418 12.20 -4.25 -7.98
C GLU A 418 13.36 -3.53 -8.69
N VAL A 419 14.43 -4.26 -9.03
CA VAL A 419 15.59 -3.70 -9.73
C VAL A 419 15.21 -3.21 -11.12
N ARG A 420 14.42 -3.97 -11.88
CA ARG A 420 13.95 -3.55 -13.20
C ARG A 420 13.02 -2.36 -13.15
N GLN A 421 12.15 -2.26 -12.14
CA GLN A 421 11.30 -1.08 -11.93
C GLN A 421 12.11 0.18 -11.62
N MET A 422 13.17 0.05 -10.83
CA MET A 422 14.10 1.16 -10.57
C MET A 422 14.82 1.58 -11.86
N LEU A 423 15.45 0.64 -12.56
CA LEU A 423 16.19 0.89 -13.80
C LEU A 423 15.31 1.40 -14.94
N GLY A 424 14.06 0.94 -15.03
CA GLY A 424 13.08 1.37 -16.03
C GLY A 424 12.65 2.84 -15.95
N ARG A 425 13.10 3.57 -14.93
CA ARG A 425 12.90 5.03 -14.79
C ARG A 425 13.92 5.85 -15.57
N ALA A 426 14.95 5.21 -16.13
CA ALA A 426 15.90 5.90 -16.98
C ALA A 426 15.32 6.16 -18.38
N GLY A 427 15.60 7.36 -18.89
CA GLY A 427 15.05 7.91 -20.14
C GLY A 427 13.80 8.74 -19.89
N ARG A 428 13.91 10.06 -20.02
CA ARG A 428 12.77 10.98 -19.98
C ARG A 428 12.15 11.07 -21.37
N PRO A 429 10.86 10.68 -21.54
CA PRO A 429 10.12 10.96 -22.76
C PRO A 429 10.31 12.41 -23.19
N LYS A 430 10.62 12.64 -24.47
CA LYS A 430 10.83 13.93 -25.16
C LYS A 430 12.20 14.56 -25.04
N TYR A 431 12.89 14.36 -23.93
CA TYR A 431 14.16 15.03 -23.68
C TYR A 431 15.36 14.18 -24.09
N ASP A 432 15.24 12.86 -23.91
CA ASP A 432 16.37 11.97 -23.99
C ASP A 432 16.25 11.03 -25.21
N GLN A 433 17.38 10.77 -25.88
CA GLN A 433 17.44 9.79 -26.98
C GLN A 433 17.52 8.34 -26.50
N HIS A 434 18.06 8.15 -25.30
CA HIS A 434 18.14 6.86 -24.60
C HIS A 434 18.10 7.13 -23.08
N GLY A 435 17.84 6.09 -22.30
CA GLY A 435 18.00 6.09 -20.85
C GLY A 435 19.27 5.34 -20.46
N ASP A 436 19.99 5.82 -19.44
CA ASP A 436 21.15 5.12 -18.88
C ASP A 436 20.77 4.49 -17.53
N ALA A 437 20.82 3.16 -17.42
CA ALA A 437 20.43 2.43 -16.22
C ALA A 437 21.60 1.62 -15.69
N TRP A 438 22.22 2.06 -14.59
CA TRP A 438 23.45 1.48 -14.08
C TRP A 438 23.29 0.85 -12.70
N ILE A 439 24.00 -0.25 -12.46
CA ILE A 439 24.19 -0.83 -11.13
C ILE A 439 25.66 -0.66 -10.74
N LEU A 440 25.93 -0.22 -9.51
CA LEU A 440 27.30 -0.15 -9.00
C LEU A 440 27.79 -1.53 -8.58
N SER A 441 28.98 -1.90 -9.05
CA SER A 441 29.74 -3.07 -8.62
C SER A 441 31.02 -2.64 -7.90
N LYS A 442 31.56 -3.53 -7.07
CA LYS A 442 32.86 -3.35 -6.41
C LYS A 442 34.01 -3.76 -7.30
N ASP A 443 33.83 -4.86 -8.02
CA ASP A 443 34.84 -5.56 -8.81
C ASP A 443 34.20 -6.30 -9.99
N ALA A 444 35.02 -6.89 -10.85
CA ALA A 444 34.58 -7.59 -12.04
C ALA A 444 33.76 -8.86 -11.74
N ASP A 445 34.02 -9.54 -10.61
CA ASP A 445 33.28 -10.75 -10.22
C ASP A 445 31.86 -10.42 -9.73
N GLU A 446 31.70 -9.31 -9.00
CA GLU A 446 30.39 -8.76 -8.64
C GLU A 446 29.66 -8.25 -9.89
N GLU A 447 30.36 -7.63 -10.84
CA GLU A 447 29.79 -7.23 -12.13
C GLU A 447 29.16 -8.41 -12.87
N GLN A 448 29.89 -9.52 -13.06
CA GLN A 448 29.35 -10.68 -13.77
C GLN A 448 28.11 -11.25 -13.07
N ARG A 449 28.13 -11.38 -11.73
CA ARG A 449 26.98 -11.86 -10.96
C ARG A 449 25.75 -10.95 -11.09
N LEU A 450 25.96 -9.63 -11.14
CA LEU A 450 24.88 -8.66 -11.31
C LEU A 450 24.28 -8.72 -12.72
N VAL A 451 25.13 -8.93 -13.74
CA VAL A 451 24.72 -9.14 -15.13
C VAL A 451 23.84 -10.38 -15.23
N ASP A 452 24.32 -11.51 -14.70
CA ASP A 452 23.59 -12.78 -14.76
C ASP A 452 22.25 -12.68 -14.03
N LEU A 453 22.23 -12.09 -12.82
CA LEU A 453 21.01 -12.01 -12.00
C LEU A 453 19.98 -10.99 -12.53
N TYR A 454 20.38 -9.74 -12.75
CA TYR A 454 19.41 -8.65 -12.99
C TYR A 454 19.19 -8.32 -14.46
N LEU A 455 20.22 -8.48 -15.29
CA LEU A 455 20.17 -8.08 -16.69
C LEU A 455 19.73 -9.26 -17.56
N HIS A 456 20.23 -10.47 -17.31
CA HIS A 456 19.84 -11.68 -18.06
C HIS A 456 18.83 -12.55 -17.31
N GLY A 457 18.81 -12.55 -15.98
CA GLY A 457 17.89 -13.36 -15.19
C GLY A 457 16.42 -13.02 -15.43
N GLU A 458 15.54 -13.98 -15.19
CA GLU A 458 14.09 -13.78 -15.37
C GLU A 458 13.49 -13.00 -14.19
N ALA A 459 12.34 -12.36 -14.43
CA ALA A 459 11.60 -11.75 -13.33
C ALA A 459 10.98 -12.85 -12.47
N GLU A 460 10.87 -12.62 -11.17
CA GLU A 460 10.23 -13.57 -10.27
C GLU A 460 8.78 -13.85 -10.68
N GLU A 461 8.32 -15.06 -10.34
CA GLU A 461 6.91 -15.42 -10.43
C GLU A 461 6.11 -14.69 -9.36
N VAL A 462 4.91 -14.27 -9.75
CA VAL A 462 3.91 -13.75 -8.83
C VAL A 462 3.32 -14.93 -8.08
N THR A 463 3.37 -14.86 -6.75
CA THR A 463 2.77 -15.87 -5.87
C THR A 463 1.63 -15.23 -5.10
N SER A 464 0.51 -15.96 -4.95
CA SER A 464 -0.59 -15.53 -4.11
C SER A 464 -0.10 -15.34 -2.68
N LYS A 465 -0.54 -14.24 -2.06
CA LYS A 465 -0.29 -13.95 -0.64
C LYS A 465 -1.53 -14.15 0.22
N LEU A 466 -2.61 -14.68 -0.38
CA LEU A 466 -3.91 -14.83 0.27
C LEU A 466 -3.89 -15.87 1.40
N ALA A 467 -3.08 -16.91 1.25
CA ALA A 467 -2.76 -17.83 2.32
C ALA A 467 -1.25 -18.01 2.45
N ASN A 468 -0.78 -18.25 3.67
CA ASN A 468 0.61 -18.58 3.94
C ASN A 468 0.76 -20.12 4.02
N PRO A 469 1.42 -20.77 3.05
CA PRO A 469 1.56 -22.23 3.05
C PRO A 469 2.31 -22.76 4.28
N MET A 470 3.15 -21.94 4.91
CA MET A 470 3.95 -22.30 6.08
C MET A 470 3.26 -21.97 7.41
N ALA A 471 2.07 -21.35 7.39
CA ALA A 471 1.33 -21.04 8.61
C ALA A 471 0.89 -22.33 9.31
N LYS A 472 1.17 -22.41 10.61
CA LYS A 472 0.76 -23.55 11.46
C LYS A 472 -0.60 -23.36 12.11
N SER A 473 -1.12 -22.14 12.10
CA SER A 473 -2.42 -21.79 12.67
C SER A 473 -3.09 -20.69 11.85
N ALA A 474 -4.40 -20.54 12.00
CA ALA A 474 -5.16 -19.48 11.33
C ALA A 474 -4.66 -18.06 11.70
N VAL A 475 -4.15 -17.88 12.92
CA VAL A 475 -3.62 -16.58 13.39
C VAL A 475 -2.40 -16.12 12.60
N GLU A 476 -1.58 -17.07 12.13
CA GLU A 476 -0.43 -16.81 11.26
C GLU A 476 -0.84 -16.51 9.80
N ASP A 477 -2.13 -16.64 9.47
CA ASP A 477 -2.73 -16.36 8.17
C ASP A 477 -3.83 -15.28 8.24
N PRO A 478 -3.48 -14.04 8.58
CA PRO A 478 -4.45 -12.97 8.81
C PRO A 478 -5.24 -12.59 7.55
N ALA A 479 -4.66 -12.78 6.36
CA ALA A 479 -5.29 -12.44 5.10
C ALA A 479 -6.47 -13.38 4.82
N LEU A 480 -6.26 -14.69 4.95
CA LEU A 480 -7.31 -15.69 4.76
C LEU A 480 -8.45 -15.48 5.76
N LEU A 481 -8.13 -15.31 7.05
CA LEU A 481 -9.10 -15.01 8.11
C LEU A 481 -9.97 -13.79 7.76
N THR A 482 -9.33 -12.69 7.37
CA THR A 482 -10.03 -11.43 7.03
C THR A 482 -10.99 -11.61 5.87
N HIS A 483 -10.58 -12.35 4.83
CA HIS A 483 -11.37 -12.51 3.62
C HIS A 483 -12.47 -13.57 3.75
N VAL A 484 -12.26 -14.64 4.52
CA VAL A 484 -13.33 -15.59 4.89
C VAL A 484 -14.43 -14.86 5.68
N LEU A 485 -14.06 -14.10 6.73
CA LEU A 485 -15.03 -13.30 7.50
C LEU A 485 -15.76 -12.29 6.61
N SER A 486 -15.04 -11.63 5.70
CA SER A 486 -15.61 -10.68 4.76
C SER A 486 -16.70 -11.28 3.88
N LEU A 487 -16.45 -12.47 3.34
CA LEU A 487 -17.35 -13.16 2.44
C LEU A 487 -18.65 -13.58 3.15
N ILE A 488 -18.53 -14.10 4.37
CA ILE A 488 -19.69 -14.45 5.22
C ILE A 488 -20.46 -13.19 5.63
N SER A 489 -19.76 -12.16 6.09
CA SER A 489 -20.37 -10.92 6.60
C SER A 489 -21.05 -10.07 5.52
N SER A 490 -20.55 -10.12 4.28
CA SER A 490 -21.17 -9.44 3.14
C SER A 490 -22.35 -10.23 2.56
N GLY A 491 -22.55 -11.48 3.00
CA GLY A 491 -23.61 -12.36 2.51
C GLY A 491 -23.37 -12.95 1.13
N VAL A 492 -22.14 -12.83 0.60
CA VAL A 492 -21.76 -13.40 -0.71
C VAL A 492 -21.80 -14.93 -0.69
N VAL A 493 -21.31 -15.53 0.40
CA VAL A 493 -21.39 -16.97 0.66
C VAL A 493 -21.76 -17.18 2.12
N ARG A 494 -22.56 -18.22 2.40
CA ARG A 494 -23.05 -18.51 3.76
C ARG A 494 -22.90 -19.98 4.14
N ASP A 495 -22.22 -20.77 3.31
CA ASP A 495 -22.10 -22.21 3.47
C ASP A 495 -20.70 -22.68 3.09
N ARG A 496 -20.27 -23.78 3.71
CA ARG A 496 -18.90 -24.31 3.56
C ARG A 496 -18.57 -24.70 2.13
N TYR A 497 -19.51 -25.31 1.41
CA TYR A 497 -19.36 -25.69 0.02
C TYR A 497 -19.11 -24.49 -0.89
N SER A 498 -19.92 -23.43 -0.77
CA SER A 498 -19.79 -22.22 -1.57
C SER A 498 -18.54 -21.41 -1.20
N ILE A 499 -18.10 -21.43 0.06
CA ILE A 499 -16.80 -20.86 0.47
C ILE A 499 -15.67 -21.56 -0.30
N GLY A 500 -15.60 -22.90 -0.25
CA GLY A 500 -14.60 -23.65 -1.00
C GLY A 500 -14.68 -23.39 -2.50
N GLY A 501 -15.90 -23.33 -3.06
CA GLY A 501 -16.14 -23.00 -4.47
C GLY A 501 -15.66 -21.61 -4.88
N PHE A 502 -15.75 -20.63 -3.99
CA PHE A 502 -15.20 -19.29 -4.21
C PHE A 502 -13.68 -19.32 -4.26
N PHE A 503 -13.03 -19.90 -3.24
CA PHE A 503 -11.56 -19.91 -3.14
C PHE A 503 -10.91 -20.77 -4.23
N ARG A 504 -11.59 -21.80 -4.76
CA ARG A 504 -11.13 -22.54 -5.95
C ARG A 504 -10.99 -21.70 -7.22
N ARG A 505 -11.60 -20.50 -7.26
CA ARG A 505 -11.50 -19.56 -8.40
C ARG A 505 -10.51 -18.42 -8.14
N THR A 506 -9.87 -18.37 -6.98
CA THR A 506 -8.85 -17.36 -6.69
C THR A 506 -7.51 -17.78 -7.29
N PHE A 507 -6.56 -16.86 -7.37
CA PHE A 507 -5.22 -17.16 -7.89
C PHE A 507 -4.48 -18.15 -6.97
N LEU A 508 -4.74 -18.10 -5.66
CA LEU A 508 -4.22 -19.07 -4.69
C LEU A 508 -4.45 -20.52 -5.11
N ALA A 509 -5.62 -20.84 -5.68
CA ALA A 509 -5.96 -22.19 -6.09
C ALA A 509 -5.17 -22.71 -7.29
N THR A 510 -4.49 -21.83 -8.07
CA THR A 510 -3.57 -22.29 -9.12
C THR A 510 -2.22 -22.74 -8.55
N GLN A 511 -1.91 -22.38 -7.30
CA GLN A 511 -0.62 -22.60 -6.65
C GLN A 511 -0.70 -23.50 -5.41
N MET A 512 -1.90 -23.79 -4.92
CA MET A 512 -2.15 -24.59 -3.73
C MET A 512 -3.17 -25.69 -4.05
N GLY A 513 -2.83 -26.93 -3.68
CA GLY A 513 -3.72 -28.09 -3.87
C GLY A 513 -5.04 -27.94 -3.11
N THR A 514 -6.11 -28.51 -3.67
CA THR A 514 -7.48 -28.39 -3.16
C THR A 514 -7.63 -28.82 -1.70
N ASP A 515 -6.99 -29.92 -1.30
CA ASP A 515 -7.08 -30.44 0.08
C ASP A 515 -6.39 -29.52 1.09
N SER A 516 -5.21 -29.01 0.74
CA SER A 516 -4.48 -28.05 1.58
C SER A 516 -5.27 -26.75 1.74
N LEU A 517 -5.88 -26.26 0.65
CA LEU A 517 -6.74 -25.09 0.68
C LEU A 517 -7.97 -25.32 1.56
N ASN A 518 -8.63 -26.48 1.44
CA ASN A 518 -9.78 -26.81 2.27
C ASN A 518 -9.42 -26.89 3.75
N GLY A 519 -8.30 -27.53 4.11
CA GLY A 519 -7.83 -27.58 5.50
C GLY A 519 -7.56 -26.18 6.06
N LYS A 520 -6.93 -25.29 5.28
CA LYS A 520 -6.70 -23.90 5.67
C LYS A 520 -8.00 -23.11 5.87
N LEU A 521 -9.01 -23.35 5.03
CA LEU A 521 -10.33 -22.74 5.18
C LEU A 521 -11.05 -23.25 6.45
N ASP A 522 -10.94 -24.54 6.75
CA ASP A 522 -11.55 -25.14 7.95
C ASP A 522 -10.90 -24.59 9.23
N GLU A 523 -9.57 -24.49 9.27
CA GLU A 523 -8.83 -23.82 10.34
C GLU A 523 -9.28 -22.37 10.55
N ALA A 524 -9.44 -21.62 9.45
CA ALA A 524 -9.88 -20.23 9.50
C ALA A 524 -11.33 -20.09 10.00
N ILE A 525 -12.23 -20.94 9.54
CA ILE A 525 -13.63 -20.96 9.96
C ILE A 525 -13.75 -21.31 11.44
N GLU A 526 -13.05 -22.36 11.90
CA GLU A 526 -13.06 -22.75 13.31
C GLU A 526 -12.61 -21.59 14.20
N TRP A 527 -11.49 -20.95 13.84
CA TRP A 527 -11.00 -19.80 14.60
C TRP A 527 -12.03 -18.66 14.66
N LEU A 528 -12.72 -18.37 13.55
CA LEU A 528 -13.77 -17.34 13.50
C LEU A 528 -14.97 -17.71 14.37
N VAL A 529 -15.33 -18.99 14.47
CA VAL A 529 -16.41 -19.47 15.36
C VAL A 529 -16.00 -19.34 16.82
N GLU A 530 -14.84 -19.88 17.19
CA GLU A 530 -14.33 -19.88 18.57
C GLU A 530 -14.16 -18.45 19.13
N ASN A 531 -13.84 -17.49 18.27
CA ASN A 531 -13.62 -16.09 18.65
C ASN A 531 -14.86 -15.20 18.53
N GLY A 532 -16.04 -15.80 18.26
CA GLY A 532 -17.32 -15.11 18.24
C GLY A 532 -17.47 -14.14 17.05
N MET A 533 -16.83 -14.43 15.92
CA MET A 533 -16.96 -13.65 14.68
C MET A 533 -18.10 -14.17 13.80
N ILE A 534 -18.32 -15.49 13.79
CA ILE A 534 -19.40 -16.15 13.07
C ILE A 534 -20.04 -17.24 13.96
N THR A 535 -21.28 -17.63 13.66
CA THR A 535 -21.98 -18.76 14.29
C THR A 535 -22.29 -19.83 13.26
N ARG A 536 -22.30 -21.10 13.71
CA ARG A 536 -22.78 -22.25 12.93
C ARG A 536 -24.30 -22.33 13.08
N GLU A 537 -25.02 -22.26 11.96
CA GLU A 537 -26.49 -22.34 11.92
C GLU A 537 -26.99 -23.78 11.71
N GLY A 538 -26.09 -24.71 11.38
CA GLY A 538 -26.38 -26.12 11.11
C GLY A 538 -26.27 -26.49 9.63
N GLU A 539 -26.50 -27.77 9.34
CA GLU A 539 -26.47 -28.32 7.97
C GLU A 539 -27.73 -27.95 7.18
N SER A 540 -27.56 -27.59 5.91
CA SER A 540 -28.64 -27.19 5.02
C SER A 540 -28.89 -28.21 3.91
N GLU A 541 -30.13 -28.71 3.84
CA GLU A 541 -30.58 -29.61 2.76
C GLU A 541 -30.55 -28.94 1.39
N ALA A 542 -30.82 -27.63 1.32
CA ALA A 542 -30.73 -26.87 0.07
C ALA A 542 -29.28 -26.83 -0.48
N VAL A 543 -28.28 -26.76 0.40
CA VAL A 543 -26.87 -26.85 -0.01
C VAL A 543 -26.55 -28.26 -0.48
N ALA A 544 -27.05 -29.29 0.20
CA ALA A 544 -26.89 -30.68 -0.23
C ALA A 544 -27.51 -30.95 -1.62
N GLU A 545 -28.67 -30.36 -1.92
CA GLU A 545 -29.30 -30.41 -3.25
C GLU A 545 -28.46 -29.69 -4.31
N LYS A 546 -27.97 -28.48 -4.00
CA LYS A 546 -27.06 -27.73 -4.88
C LYS A 546 -25.82 -28.54 -5.23
N MET A 547 -25.21 -29.20 -4.25
CA MET A 547 -24.06 -30.08 -4.47
C MET A 547 -24.36 -31.28 -5.38
N ARG A 548 -25.57 -31.85 -5.30
CA ARG A 548 -25.99 -32.94 -6.19
C ARG A 548 -26.23 -32.47 -7.63
N GLY A 549 -26.60 -31.21 -7.81
CA GLY A 549 -26.88 -30.59 -9.11
C GLY A 549 -25.65 -30.01 -9.83
N ASP A 550 -24.60 -29.68 -9.09
CA ASP A 550 -23.34 -29.23 -9.68
C ASP A 550 -22.63 -30.42 -10.37
N PRO A 551 -22.13 -30.25 -11.61
CA PRO A 551 -21.31 -31.28 -12.24
C PRO A 551 -20.09 -31.51 -11.35
N VAL A 552 -19.92 -32.75 -10.89
CA VAL A 552 -18.71 -33.18 -10.18
C VAL A 552 -17.54 -32.74 -11.07
N PRO A 553 -16.60 -31.91 -10.57
CA PRO A 553 -15.40 -31.61 -11.33
C PRO A 553 -14.82 -32.94 -11.77
N ALA A 554 -14.47 -33.09 -13.05
CA ALA A 554 -13.66 -34.23 -13.45
C ALA A 554 -12.50 -34.25 -12.47
N MET A 555 -12.42 -35.26 -11.62
CA MET A 555 -11.20 -35.51 -10.88
C MET A 555 -10.17 -35.59 -12.00
N GLU A 556 -9.27 -34.62 -12.07
CA GLU A 556 -7.97 -34.90 -12.68
C GLU A 556 -7.57 -36.19 -11.97
N GLU A 557 -7.47 -37.28 -12.73
CA GLU A 557 -6.79 -38.47 -12.24
C GLU A 557 -5.43 -37.92 -11.84
N ASP A 558 -5.25 -37.63 -10.55
CA ASP A 558 -3.93 -37.51 -10.00
C ASP A 558 -3.30 -38.84 -10.39
N ASP A 559 -2.39 -38.78 -11.35
CA ASP A 559 -1.55 -39.87 -11.78
C ASP A 559 -0.56 -40.09 -10.61
N TRP A 560 -1.09 -40.45 -9.45
CA TRP A 560 -0.36 -41.20 -8.44
C TRP A 560 -0.03 -42.50 -9.15
N SER A 561 1.11 -42.49 -9.83
CA SER A 561 1.91 -43.69 -9.97
C SER A 561 2.07 -44.23 -8.54
N ASP A 562 1.18 -45.17 -8.19
CA ASP A 562 1.29 -46.09 -7.05
C ASP A 562 2.51 -47.03 -7.22
N ASP A 563 3.52 -46.60 -7.99
CA ASP A 563 4.75 -47.33 -8.11
C ASP A 563 5.52 -47.14 -6.81
N ILE A 564 5.66 -48.26 -6.10
CA ILE A 564 6.53 -48.42 -4.94
C ILE A 564 7.87 -47.73 -5.26
N PRO A 565 8.26 -46.68 -4.53
CA PRO A 565 9.49 -45.96 -4.79
C PRO A 565 10.66 -46.94 -4.87
N SER A 566 11.58 -46.74 -5.82
CA SER A 566 12.69 -47.68 -6.06
C SER A 566 13.55 -47.98 -4.82
N TRP A 567 13.59 -47.06 -3.86
CA TRP A 567 14.24 -47.24 -2.57
C TRP A 567 13.45 -48.16 -1.60
N ALA A 568 12.13 -48.23 -1.70
CA ALA A 568 11.30 -49.06 -0.84
C ALA A 568 11.52 -50.56 -1.11
N GLY A 569 11.73 -50.95 -2.37
CA GLY A 569 12.20 -52.30 -2.72
C GLY A 569 13.61 -52.58 -2.17
N SER A 570 14.49 -51.58 -2.19
CA SER A 570 15.83 -51.70 -1.60
C SER A 570 15.77 -51.85 -0.06
N ALA A 571 14.87 -51.13 0.60
CA ALA A 571 14.67 -51.19 2.05
C ALA A 571 14.07 -52.52 2.51
N ALA A 572 13.15 -53.11 1.74
CA ALA A 572 12.55 -54.42 2.03
C ALA A 572 13.55 -55.60 1.93
N SER A 573 14.74 -55.39 1.37
CA SER A 573 15.81 -56.40 1.34
C SER A 573 16.58 -56.53 2.66
N VAL A 574 16.39 -55.58 3.59
CA VAL A 574 17.02 -55.58 4.92
C VAL A 574 16.22 -56.48 5.86
N LEU A 575 16.91 -57.44 6.49
CA LEU A 575 16.31 -58.40 7.41
C LEU A 575 15.59 -57.68 8.57
N GLY A 576 14.27 -57.81 8.65
CA GLY A 576 13.43 -57.18 9.69
C GLY A 576 12.58 -56.00 9.25
N ILE A 577 12.57 -55.65 7.95
CA ILE A 577 11.69 -54.63 7.36
C ILE A 577 10.72 -55.32 6.38
N GLU A 578 9.41 -55.23 6.64
CA GLU A 578 8.36 -55.73 5.76
C GLU A 578 7.51 -54.57 5.23
N LEU A 579 7.15 -54.60 3.95
CA LEU A 579 6.19 -53.68 3.36
C LEU A 579 4.78 -54.24 3.59
N SER A 580 3.91 -53.48 4.24
CA SER A 580 2.51 -53.85 4.45
C SER A 580 1.59 -52.80 3.84
N GLU A 581 0.59 -53.23 3.07
CA GLU A 581 -0.51 -52.36 2.65
C GLU A 581 -1.38 -52.00 3.86
N ILE A 582 -1.46 -50.71 4.19
CA ILE A 582 -2.42 -50.22 5.19
C ILE A 582 -3.75 -50.06 4.47
N LYS A 583 -4.67 -51.01 4.67
CA LYS A 583 -6.09 -50.77 4.36
C LYS A 583 -6.67 -49.90 5.47
N ASP A 584 -6.96 -48.66 5.14
CA ASP A 584 -7.46 -47.66 6.07
C ASP A 584 -8.93 -47.95 6.43
N GLU A 585 -9.16 -48.86 7.39
CA GLU A 585 -10.45 -48.98 8.03
C GLU A 585 -10.63 -47.79 8.99
N ARG A 586 -11.39 -46.77 8.56
CA ARG A 586 -11.81 -45.64 9.41
C ARG A 586 -12.39 -46.15 10.74
N ARG A 587 -11.56 -46.18 11.79
CA ARG A 587 -11.97 -46.58 13.13
C ARG A 587 -12.52 -45.36 13.87
N PHE A 588 -13.84 -45.31 14.04
CA PHE A 588 -14.47 -44.41 15.00
C PHE A 588 -13.94 -44.70 16.41
N ILE A 589 -13.21 -43.75 17.00
CA ILE A 589 -12.71 -43.83 18.37
C ILE A 589 -13.88 -43.55 19.32
N LYS A 590 -14.34 -44.55 20.08
CA LYS A 590 -15.27 -44.33 21.20
C LYS A 590 -14.56 -43.52 22.30
N LYS A 591 -15.20 -42.43 22.76
CA LYS A 591 -14.75 -41.63 23.92
C LYS A 591 -14.53 -42.54 25.13
N ARG A 592 -13.37 -42.41 25.77
CA ARG A 592 -12.94 -43.25 26.89
C ARG A 592 -13.63 -42.79 28.18
N SER A 593 -14.36 -43.69 28.83
CA SER A 593 -14.87 -43.48 30.20
C SER A 593 -13.91 -44.12 31.21
N GLY A 594 -13.10 -43.30 31.89
CA GLY A 594 -12.22 -43.75 32.97
C GLY A 594 -11.25 -42.65 33.44
N PRO A 595 -10.72 -42.71 34.68
CA PRO A 595 -9.87 -41.65 35.22
C PRO A 595 -8.51 -41.60 34.52
N ALA A 596 -7.93 -40.39 34.46
CA ALA A 596 -6.66 -40.12 33.79
C ALA A 596 -5.51 -40.93 34.42
N VAL A 597 -4.79 -41.69 33.59
CA VAL A 597 -3.58 -42.39 34.01
C VAL A 597 -2.38 -41.57 33.53
N PHE A 598 -1.57 -41.07 34.46
CA PHE A 598 -0.25 -40.52 34.15
C PHE A 598 0.69 -41.69 33.80
N GLY A 599 1.06 -41.79 32.53
CA GLY A 599 2.00 -42.80 32.04
C GLY A 599 2.61 -42.38 30.72
N PHE A 600 3.91 -42.65 30.55
CA PHE A 600 4.66 -42.35 29.34
C PHE A 600 4.10 -43.13 28.13
N LYS A 601 3.78 -42.41 27.05
CA LYS A 601 3.36 -42.97 25.75
C LYS A 601 4.61 -43.32 24.93
N LYS A 602 4.65 -44.48 24.26
CA LYS A 602 5.73 -44.77 23.30
C LYS A 602 5.61 -43.78 22.13
N ALA A 603 6.73 -43.29 21.60
CA ALA A 603 6.72 -42.34 20.47
C ALA A 603 5.95 -42.88 19.25
N ILE A 604 5.98 -44.19 19.02
CA ILE A 604 5.26 -44.86 17.92
C ILE A 604 3.73 -44.89 18.09
N SER A 605 3.25 -44.63 19.30
CA SER A 605 1.82 -44.51 19.64
C SER A 605 1.36 -43.05 19.77
N ILE A 606 2.23 -42.11 19.43
CA ILE A 606 1.82 -40.76 19.07
C ILE A 606 1.34 -40.89 17.62
N SER A 607 0.06 -41.22 17.45
CA SER A 607 -0.64 -40.74 16.26
C SER A 607 -0.59 -39.22 16.36
N ASP A 608 -0.25 -38.52 15.28
CA ASP A 608 -0.64 -37.12 15.18
C ASP A 608 -2.15 -37.11 15.44
N GLU A 609 -2.56 -36.57 16.59
CA GLU A 609 -3.96 -36.24 16.84
C GLU A 609 -4.25 -34.96 16.04
N SER A 610 -3.98 -34.97 14.73
CA SER A 610 -4.72 -34.11 13.81
C SER A 610 -6.12 -34.69 13.81
N VAL A 611 -6.94 -34.23 14.74
CA VAL A 611 -8.39 -34.41 14.65
C VAL A 611 -8.75 -33.91 13.26
N ASP A 612 -9.27 -34.81 12.43
CA ASP A 612 -9.83 -34.49 11.12
C ASP A 612 -11.06 -33.61 11.37
N PHE A 613 -10.82 -32.30 11.53
CA PHE A 613 -11.84 -31.27 11.59
C PHE A 613 -12.25 -30.91 10.16
N SER A 614 -12.66 -31.90 9.37
CA SER A 614 -13.33 -31.63 8.11
C SER A 614 -14.74 -31.15 8.43
N GLU A 615 -14.97 -29.85 8.22
CA GLU A 615 -16.31 -29.30 8.37
C GLU A 615 -17.24 -29.89 7.30
N SER A 616 -18.47 -30.23 7.70
CA SER A 616 -19.52 -30.63 6.76
C SER A 616 -19.68 -29.58 5.67
N GLN A 617 -19.62 -30.02 4.41
CA GLN A 617 -19.79 -29.14 3.24
C GLN A 617 -21.14 -28.42 3.23
N THR A 618 -22.14 -28.98 3.90
CA THR A 618 -23.49 -28.42 4.00
C THR A 618 -23.69 -27.49 5.19
N MET A 619 -22.67 -27.31 6.04
CA MET A 619 -22.73 -26.41 7.18
C MET A 619 -22.93 -24.96 6.71
N THR A 620 -23.82 -24.26 7.40
CA THR A 620 -24.13 -22.85 7.15
C THR A 620 -23.70 -21.95 8.29
N TYR A 621 -23.40 -20.69 7.97
CA TYR A 621 -22.85 -19.70 8.88
C TYR A 621 -23.60 -18.38 8.81
N SER A 622 -23.68 -17.69 9.95
CA SER A 622 -24.08 -16.30 10.02
C SER A 622 -23.03 -15.45 10.75
N PRO A 623 -22.83 -14.17 10.34
CA PRO A 623 -21.91 -13.29 11.05
C PRO A 623 -22.53 -12.84 12.38
N THR A 624 -21.74 -12.82 13.45
CA THR A 624 -22.14 -12.16 14.71
C THR A 624 -22.18 -10.64 14.53
N GLN A 625 -22.72 -9.92 15.53
CA GLN A 625 -22.62 -8.45 15.54
C GLN A 625 -21.14 -8.02 15.46
N LEU A 626 -20.27 -8.59 16.31
CA LEU A 626 -18.83 -8.32 16.31
C LEU A 626 -18.20 -8.61 14.94
N GLY A 627 -18.40 -9.80 14.37
CA GLY A 627 -17.81 -10.18 13.09
C GLY A 627 -18.26 -9.29 11.94
N SER A 628 -19.55 -8.92 11.90
CA SER A 628 -20.06 -7.96 10.93
C SER A 628 -19.40 -6.59 11.07
N ARG A 629 -19.17 -6.11 12.32
CA ARG A 629 -18.51 -4.82 12.56
C ARG A 629 -17.03 -4.85 12.18
N VAL A 630 -16.30 -5.87 12.60
CA VAL A 630 -14.89 -6.08 12.23
C VAL A 630 -14.73 -6.07 10.72
N SER A 631 -15.59 -6.80 9.99
CA SER A 631 -15.58 -6.84 8.53
C SER A 631 -15.86 -5.47 7.87
N ARG A 632 -16.84 -4.72 8.39
CA ARG A 632 -17.22 -3.37 7.90
C ARG A 632 -16.16 -2.30 8.22
N LEU A 633 -15.52 -2.41 9.38
CA LEU A 633 -14.44 -1.52 9.81
C LEU A 633 -13.11 -1.82 9.11
N TYR A 634 -13.06 -2.91 8.32
CA TYR A 634 -11.87 -3.38 7.60
C TYR A 634 -10.72 -3.76 8.55
N LEU A 635 -11.06 -4.26 9.74
CA LEU A 635 -10.10 -4.73 10.73
C LEU A 635 -9.71 -6.17 10.45
N ASN A 636 -8.48 -6.52 10.79
CA ASN A 636 -8.10 -7.91 10.96
C ASN A 636 -8.98 -8.55 12.08
N PRO A 637 -9.55 -9.75 11.89
CA PRO A 637 -10.33 -10.44 12.92
C PRO A 637 -9.63 -10.56 14.26
N LEU A 638 -8.32 -10.82 14.27
CA LEU A 638 -7.52 -10.87 15.49
C LEU A 638 -7.47 -9.51 16.18
N SER A 639 -7.26 -8.42 15.44
CA SER A 639 -7.34 -7.06 15.99
C SER A 639 -8.71 -6.79 16.59
N GLY A 640 -9.79 -7.17 15.89
CA GLY A 640 -11.16 -7.04 16.38
C GLY A 640 -11.37 -7.73 17.73
N ARG A 641 -10.86 -8.96 17.87
CA ARG A 641 -10.92 -9.72 19.12
C ARG A 641 -10.11 -9.07 20.24
N ILE A 642 -8.86 -8.70 19.98
CA ILE A 642 -7.98 -8.02 20.96
C ILE A 642 -8.65 -6.74 21.47
N LEU A 643 -9.21 -5.94 20.56
CA LEU A 643 -9.89 -4.70 20.92
C LEU A 643 -11.10 -4.99 21.82
N ARG A 644 -12.00 -5.90 21.42
CA ARG A 644 -13.20 -6.23 22.21
C ARG A 644 -12.85 -6.74 23.61
N ASP A 645 -11.85 -7.62 23.73
CA ASP A 645 -11.43 -8.17 25.03
C ASP A 645 -10.74 -7.13 25.91
N GLY A 646 -9.92 -6.24 25.31
CA GLY A 646 -9.33 -5.12 26.03
C GLY A 646 -10.38 -4.12 26.53
N LEU A 647 -11.44 -3.88 25.74
CA LEU A 647 -12.55 -3.01 26.09
C LEU A 647 -13.45 -3.61 27.18
N GLU A 648 -13.67 -4.93 27.16
CA GLU A 648 -14.35 -5.66 28.25
C GLU A 648 -13.60 -5.52 29.57
N LYS A 649 -12.26 -5.64 29.56
CA LYS A 649 -11.44 -5.37 30.75
C LYS A 649 -11.53 -3.92 31.20
N ALA A 650 -11.50 -2.96 30.26
CA ALA A 650 -11.69 -1.55 30.59
C ALA A 650 -13.04 -1.29 31.27
N MET A 651 -14.12 -1.95 30.80
CA MET A 651 -15.43 -1.90 31.44
C MET A 651 -15.42 -2.45 32.87
N SER A 652 -14.73 -3.58 33.10
CA SER A 652 -14.56 -4.16 34.44
C SER A 652 -13.84 -3.19 35.41
N ILE A 653 -12.82 -2.48 34.92
CA ILE A 653 -12.07 -1.50 35.72
C ILE A 653 -12.94 -0.27 36.03
N ILE A 654 -13.56 0.33 35.01
CA ILE A 654 -14.35 1.56 35.18
C ILE A 654 -15.60 1.31 36.04
N SER A 655 -16.20 0.12 35.94
CA SER A 655 -17.33 -0.28 36.79
C SER A 655 -16.96 -0.65 38.23
N GLY A 656 -15.66 -0.73 38.55
CA GLY A 656 -15.18 -1.12 39.88
C GLY A 656 -15.32 -2.62 40.18
N GLN A 657 -15.42 -3.47 39.15
CA GLN A 657 -15.35 -4.93 39.32
C GLN A 657 -13.90 -5.42 39.43
N ASP A 658 -12.97 -4.71 38.78
CA ASP A 658 -11.53 -4.91 38.91
C ASP A 658 -10.90 -3.74 39.67
N ASP A 659 -10.56 -3.96 40.94
CA ASP A 659 -9.94 -2.97 41.82
C ASP A 659 -8.39 -2.95 41.73
N PHE A 660 -7.80 -3.84 40.93
CA PHE A 660 -6.35 -3.99 40.81
C PHE A 660 -5.78 -3.19 39.64
N LEU A 661 -6.39 -3.33 38.47
CA LEU A 661 -5.99 -2.63 37.26
C LEU A 661 -6.49 -1.17 37.27
N GLN A 662 -5.89 -0.34 36.42
CA GLN A 662 -6.18 1.09 36.31
C GLN A 662 -6.48 1.46 34.86
N PHE A 663 -7.49 2.30 34.65
CA PHE A 663 -7.83 2.79 33.32
C PHE A 663 -7.28 4.20 33.11
N SER A 664 -6.55 4.39 32.01
CA SER A 664 -6.00 5.70 31.63
C SER A 664 -5.92 5.85 30.10
N PRO A 665 -5.58 7.04 29.58
CA PRO A 665 -5.24 7.21 28.17
C PRO A 665 -4.16 6.25 27.68
N MET A 666 -3.19 5.89 28.52
CA MET A 666 -2.14 4.93 28.16
C MET A 666 -2.71 3.54 27.90
N SER A 667 -3.72 3.11 28.66
CA SER A 667 -4.41 1.83 28.45
C SER A 667 -4.91 1.68 27.02
N LEU A 668 -5.53 2.73 26.48
CA LEU A 668 -6.05 2.76 25.11
C LEU A 668 -4.93 2.84 24.06
N LEU A 669 -3.89 3.65 24.29
CA LEU A 669 -2.74 3.74 23.39
C LEU A 669 -2.00 2.41 23.28
N HIS A 670 -1.82 1.72 24.40
CA HIS A 670 -1.19 0.40 24.44
C HIS A 670 -2.07 -0.64 23.73
N LEU A 671 -3.37 -0.69 24.05
CA LEU A 671 -4.32 -1.61 23.44
C LEU A 671 -4.29 -1.55 21.91
N VAL A 672 -4.42 -0.35 21.33
CA VAL A 672 -4.37 -0.22 19.86
C VAL A 672 -2.99 -0.55 19.30
N SER A 673 -1.92 -0.24 20.04
CA SER A 673 -0.55 -0.54 19.61
C SER A 673 -0.25 -2.04 19.56
N CYS A 674 -0.93 -2.86 20.37
CA CYS A 674 -0.76 -4.32 20.39
C CYS A 674 -1.51 -5.05 19.27
N THR A 675 -2.38 -4.37 18.52
CA THR A 675 -3.11 -4.99 17.41
C THR A 675 -2.20 -5.29 16.20
N PRO A 676 -2.44 -6.38 15.45
CA PRO A 676 -1.77 -6.64 14.18
C PRO A 676 -1.85 -5.49 13.16
N ASP A 677 -2.94 -4.73 13.19
CA ASP A 677 -3.19 -3.58 12.29
C ASP A 677 -2.35 -2.34 12.63
N PHE A 678 -1.75 -2.27 13.81
CA PHE A 678 -0.81 -1.22 14.15
C PHE A 678 0.62 -1.59 13.74
N LEU A 679 1.28 -0.74 12.94
CA LEU A 679 2.65 -0.99 12.49
C LEU A 679 3.68 -0.64 13.58
N PRO A 680 4.35 -1.63 14.21
CA PRO A 680 5.29 -1.38 15.29
C PRO A 680 6.47 -0.50 14.86
N LEU A 681 7.07 0.19 15.84
CA LEU A 681 8.28 0.99 15.63
C LEU A 681 9.53 0.15 15.93
N TRP A 682 10.62 0.40 15.21
CA TRP A 682 11.89 -0.28 15.48
C TRP A 682 12.55 0.28 16.74
N LEU A 683 13.06 -0.59 17.60
CA LEU A 683 13.83 -0.21 18.77
C LEU A 683 15.28 0.07 18.42
N ARG A 684 15.82 1.17 18.97
CA ARG A 684 17.25 1.42 19.03
C ARG A 684 17.77 0.91 20.38
N LYS A 685 19.08 0.63 20.46
CA LYS A 685 19.73 0.25 21.71
C LYS A 685 19.45 1.24 22.86
N SER A 686 19.37 2.53 22.55
CA SER A 686 19.06 3.60 23.52
C SER A 686 17.63 3.61 24.04
N ASP A 687 16.72 2.89 23.39
CA ASP A 687 15.29 2.94 23.70
C ASP A 687 14.90 1.86 24.74
N TYR A 688 15.66 0.76 24.81
CA TYR A 688 15.32 -0.43 25.63
C TYR A 688 15.07 -0.10 27.09
N ASP A 689 15.99 0.58 27.77
CA ASP A 689 15.84 0.87 29.21
C ASP A 689 14.59 1.69 29.50
N LYS A 690 14.28 2.68 28.65
CA LYS A 690 13.09 3.52 28.79
C LYS A 690 11.80 2.74 28.57
N VAL A 691 11.78 1.89 27.55
CA VAL A 691 10.62 1.06 27.18
C VAL A 691 10.34 0.03 28.27
N GLN A 692 11.37 -0.69 28.73
CA GLN A 692 11.27 -1.67 29.81
C GLN A 692 10.83 -1.03 31.14
N SER A 693 11.39 0.14 31.48
CA SER A 693 10.94 0.89 32.66
C SER A 693 9.46 1.28 32.53
N SER A 694 9.02 1.68 31.33
CA SER A 694 7.63 2.08 31.09
C SER A 694 6.67 0.89 31.14
N LEU A 695 7.06 -0.28 30.65
CA LEU A 695 6.28 -1.52 30.79
C LEU A 695 5.99 -1.83 32.26
N ASN A 696 7.00 -1.71 33.14
CA ASN A 696 6.84 -1.94 34.57
C ASN A 696 5.99 -0.86 35.26
N ILE A 697 6.19 0.42 34.89
CA ILE A 697 5.43 1.54 35.47
C ILE A 697 3.94 1.43 35.14
N HIS A 698 3.64 1.08 33.88
CA HIS A 698 2.28 1.04 33.36
C HIS A 698 1.67 -0.37 33.38
N GLU A 699 2.26 -1.33 34.09
CA GLU A 699 1.81 -2.74 34.11
C GLU A 699 0.32 -2.85 34.48
N ARG A 700 -0.13 -2.06 35.45
CA ARG A 700 -1.54 -2.03 35.89
C ARG A 700 -2.49 -1.36 34.89
N GLU A 701 -1.96 -0.67 33.89
CA GLU A 701 -2.75 0.01 32.86
C GLU A 701 -2.94 -0.84 31.59
N MET A 702 -2.27 -2.01 31.51
CA MET A 702 -2.29 -2.85 30.31
C MET A 702 -3.57 -3.67 30.18
N LEU A 703 -4.31 -3.45 29.09
CA LEU A 703 -5.55 -4.19 28.81
C LEU A 703 -5.29 -5.51 28.05
N CYS A 704 -4.14 -5.66 27.41
CA CYS A 704 -3.79 -6.84 26.61
C CYS A 704 -2.28 -7.05 26.56
N SER A 705 -1.89 -8.25 26.13
CA SER A 705 -0.53 -8.59 25.69
C SER A 705 -0.44 -8.61 24.16
N ALA A 706 0.73 -8.33 23.63
CA ALA A 706 1.05 -8.45 22.21
C ALA A 706 1.05 -9.91 21.76
N VAL A 707 0.35 -10.19 20.65
CA VAL A 707 0.22 -11.56 20.10
C VAL A 707 1.53 -12.08 19.50
N ASP A 708 2.35 -11.19 18.97
CA ASP A 708 3.67 -11.50 18.43
C ASP A 708 4.77 -11.58 19.52
N HIS A 709 4.38 -11.45 20.79
CA HIS A 709 5.28 -11.39 21.95
C HIS A 709 6.35 -10.27 21.87
N ASP A 710 6.13 -9.25 21.03
CA ASP A 710 7.02 -8.10 20.84
C ASP A 710 6.52 -6.86 21.60
N GLU A 711 6.24 -7.04 22.90
CA GLU A 711 5.70 -6.00 23.82
C GLU A 711 6.51 -4.71 23.77
N ASP A 712 7.82 -4.88 23.67
CA ASP A 712 8.83 -3.85 23.58
C ASP A 712 8.57 -2.86 22.42
N ARG A 713 8.32 -3.38 21.21
CA ARG A 713 8.04 -2.53 20.04
C ARG A 713 6.63 -1.96 20.06
N ARG A 714 5.66 -2.68 20.67
CA ARG A 714 4.30 -2.17 20.87
C ARG A 714 4.30 -0.99 21.85
N MET A 715 4.99 -1.13 22.98
CA MET A 715 5.15 -0.09 23.98
C MET A 715 5.84 1.15 23.43
N LYS A 716 6.91 1.00 22.63
CA LYS A 716 7.51 2.16 21.94
C LYS A 716 6.49 2.91 21.08
N GLY A 717 5.58 2.19 20.40
CA GLY A 717 4.46 2.79 19.67
C GLY A 717 3.59 3.67 20.56
N ALA A 718 3.12 3.12 21.68
CA ALA A 718 2.29 3.82 22.65
C ALA A 718 3.00 5.05 23.25
N LEU A 719 4.28 4.94 23.63
CA LEU A 719 5.06 6.05 24.18
C LEU A 719 5.26 7.19 23.19
N VAL A 720 5.51 6.88 21.91
CA VAL A 720 5.64 7.88 20.86
C VAL A 720 4.32 8.62 20.62
N LEU A 721 3.19 7.90 20.63
CA LEU A 721 1.86 8.51 20.55
C LEU A 721 1.56 9.37 21.79
N ARG A 722 2.01 8.96 22.97
CA ARG A 722 1.90 9.75 24.20
C ARG A 722 2.71 11.03 24.13
N SER A 723 4.00 10.98 23.75
CA SER A 723 4.83 12.17 23.52
C SER A 723 4.18 13.13 22.52
N TRP A 724 3.54 12.60 21.48
CA TRP A 724 2.77 13.39 20.52
C TRP A 724 1.53 14.06 21.14
N MET A 725 0.76 13.34 21.96
CA MET A 725 -0.38 13.88 22.72
C MET A 725 0.03 14.88 23.81
N ASP A 726 1.23 14.73 24.37
CA ASP A 726 1.80 15.64 25.37
C ASP A 726 2.42 16.89 24.75
N GLU A 727 2.23 17.08 23.43
CA GLU A 727 2.66 18.24 22.64
C GLU A 727 4.18 18.37 22.49
N GLU A 728 4.92 17.26 22.58
CA GLU A 728 6.33 17.29 22.25
C GLU A 728 6.57 17.73 20.80
N THR A 729 7.53 18.63 20.62
CA THR A 729 7.91 19.10 19.28
C THR A 729 8.42 17.95 18.42
N MET A 730 8.22 18.03 17.11
CA MET A 730 8.71 17.00 16.18
C MET A 730 10.23 16.79 16.29
N SER A 731 11.01 17.85 16.49
CA SER A 731 12.45 17.73 16.72
C SER A 731 12.79 16.96 17.99
N ASN A 732 11.99 17.11 19.07
CA ASN A 732 12.19 16.35 20.30
C ASN A 732 11.84 14.88 20.10
N ILE A 733 10.70 14.58 19.48
CA ILE A 733 10.27 13.21 19.18
C ILE A 733 11.32 12.50 18.30
N GLU A 734 11.83 13.18 17.27
CA GLU A 734 12.85 12.61 16.39
C GLU A 734 14.17 12.35 17.12
N ARG A 735 14.61 13.27 17.98
CA ARG A 735 15.82 13.11 18.79
C ARG A 735 15.65 11.97 19.81
N GLU A 736 14.56 12.00 20.55
CA GLU A 736 14.30 11.10 21.68
C GLU A 736 13.98 9.68 21.22
N TRP A 737 13.13 9.51 20.20
CA TRP A 737 12.62 8.21 19.78
C TRP A 737 13.20 7.73 18.44
N GLY A 738 13.91 8.58 17.70
CA GLY A 738 14.43 8.24 16.37
C GLY A 738 13.32 8.08 15.32
N VAL A 739 12.15 8.68 15.57
CA VAL A 739 10.97 8.57 14.72
C VAL A 739 10.91 9.80 13.82
N GLN A 740 10.91 9.57 12.50
CA GLN A 740 10.85 10.66 11.52
C GLN A 740 9.39 11.14 11.34
N PRO A 741 9.16 12.37 10.82
CA PRO A 741 7.82 12.93 10.70
C PRO A 741 6.83 12.07 9.91
N GLY A 742 7.31 11.41 8.84
CA GLY A 742 6.48 10.50 8.05
C GLY A 742 6.07 9.24 8.81
N ASP A 743 6.93 8.70 9.67
CA ASP A 743 6.61 7.51 10.48
C ASP A 743 5.59 7.85 11.56
N LEU A 744 5.79 8.96 12.28
CA LEU A 744 4.87 9.44 13.31
C LEU A 744 3.47 9.64 12.73
N ARG A 745 3.36 10.34 11.59
CA ARG A 745 2.07 10.61 10.96
C ARG A 745 1.35 9.32 10.56
N SER A 746 2.07 8.32 10.07
CA SER A 746 1.49 7.01 9.75
C SER A 746 0.98 6.30 11.01
N ARG A 747 1.68 6.35 12.15
CA ARG A 747 1.22 5.74 13.41
C ARG A 747 0.02 6.48 14.00
N VAL A 748 0.01 7.80 13.89
CA VAL A 748 -1.13 8.64 14.30
C VAL A 748 -2.37 8.30 13.46
N GLU A 749 -2.25 8.12 12.14
CA GLU A 749 -3.37 7.73 11.28
C GLU A 749 -3.90 6.33 11.61
N LEU A 750 -3.01 5.35 11.85
CA LEU A 750 -3.42 3.99 12.28
C LEU A 750 -4.09 4.01 13.65
N ALA A 751 -3.50 4.70 14.64
CA ALA A 751 -4.08 4.80 15.98
C ALA A 751 -5.41 5.55 15.99
N GLU A 752 -5.57 6.62 15.20
CA GLU A 752 -6.86 7.32 15.06
C GLU A 752 -7.95 6.37 14.53
N TRP A 753 -7.63 5.58 13.51
CA TRP A 753 -8.55 4.61 12.91
C TRP A 753 -8.88 3.46 13.87
N LEU A 754 -7.88 2.92 14.57
CA LEU A 754 -8.10 1.85 15.57
C LEU A 754 -8.94 2.35 16.74
N LEU A 755 -8.68 3.55 17.27
CA LEU A 755 -9.51 4.15 18.33
C LEU A 755 -10.94 4.45 17.83
N TYR A 756 -11.09 4.87 16.57
CA TYR A 756 -12.40 4.99 15.95
C TYR A 756 -13.13 3.64 15.91
N ALA A 757 -12.43 2.58 15.52
CA ALA A 757 -12.98 1.24 15.46
C ALA A 757 -13.34 0.70 16.86
N SER A 758 -12.47 0.89 17.87
CA SER A 758 -12.74 0.58 19.27
C SER A 758 -14.02 1.27 19.75
N ARG A 759 -14.18 2.56 19.47
CA ARG A 759 -15.40 3.30 19.83
C ARG A 759 -16.65 2.72 19.16
N ARG A 760 -16.54 2.28 17.90
CA ARG A 760 -17.68 1.68 17.17
C ARG A 760 -18.04 0.31 17.72
N ILE A 761 -17.05 -0.52 18.06
CA ILE A 761 -17.26 -1.81 18.72
C ILE A 761 -17.99 -1.59 20.04
N VAL A 762 -17.51 -0.72 20.94
CA VAL A 762 -18.18 -0.46 22.23
C VAL A 762 -19.62 0.03 22.07
N ILE A 763 -19.87 0.98 21.17
CA ILE A 763 -21.23 1.55 20.97
C ILE A 763 -22.25 0.50 20.53
N GLU A 764 -21.82 -0.47 19.73
CA GLU A 764 -22.69 -1.43 19.05
C GLU A 764 -22.62 -2.84 19.66
N ASP A 765 -21.92 -3.00 20.79
CA ASP A 765 -21.79 -4.26 21.54
C ASP A 765 -22.80 -4.26 22.70
N ASP A 766 -23.94 -4.91 22.46
CA ASP A 766 -25.05 -4.98 23.42
C ASP A 766 -24.64 -5.68 24.73
N ASP A 767 -23.71 -6.64 24.67
CA ASP A 767 -23.22 -7.36 25.84
C ASP A 767 -22.42 -6.42 26.75
N LEU A 768 -21.51 -5.61 26.19
CA LEU A 768 -20.77 -4.60 26.94
C LEU A 768 -21.70 -3.52 27.52
N ALA A 769 -22.68 -3.06 26.74
CA ALA A 769 -23.65 -2.07 27.21
C ALA A 769 -24.49 -2.58 28.40
N ALA A 770 -24.74 -3.89 28.45
CA ALA A 770 -25.51 -4.52 29.53
C ALA A 770 -24.74 -4.66 30.85
N ILE A 771 -23.39 -4.60 30.84
CA ILE A 771 -22.56 -4.74 32.06
C ILE A 771 -22.82 -3.58 33.03
N ASN A 772 -22.61 -2.35 32.57
CA ASN A 772 -22.79 -1.14 33.37
C ASN A 772 -22.93 0.08 32.45
N ARG A 773 -24.07 0.76 32.50
CA ARG A 773 -24.40 1.90 31.61
C ARG A 773 -23.48 3.10 31.82
N ASP A 774 -23.15 3.44 33.07
CA ASP A 774 -22.34 4.62 33.37
C ASP A 774 -20.88 4.38 32.92
N ALA A 775 -20.35 3.16 33.17
CA ALA A 775 -19.03 2.77 32.71
C ALA A 775 -18.93 2.76 31.18
N HIS A 776 -19.99 2.33 30.50
CA HIS A 776 -20.08 2.31 29.03
C HIS A 776 -19.98 3.71 28.44
N GLU A 777 -20.73 4.67 29.00
CA GLU A 777 -20.70 6.07 28.58
C GLU A 777 -19.30 6.68 28.80
N VAL A 778 -18.73 6.48 29.99
CA VAL A 778 -17.36 6.95 30.33
C VAL A 778 -16.31 6.38 29.38
N LEU A 779 -16.40 5.10 29.02
CA LEU A 779 -15.46 4.47 28.09
C LEU A 779 -15.60 5.07 26.68
N ILE A 780 -16.82 5.29 26.18
CA ILE A 780 -17.07 5.89 24.86
C ILE A 780 -16.51 7.32 24.79
N GLU A 781 -16.71 8.11 25.84
CA GLU A 781 -16.17 9.47 25.95
C GLU A 781 -14.65 9.47 26.01
N SER A 782 -14.07 8.59 26.83
CA SER A 782 -12.62 8.44 26.98
C SER A 782 -11.94 8.06 25.67
N ILE A 783 -12.51 7.11 24.90
CA ILE A 783 -11.99 6.75 23.57
C ILE A 783 -12.13 7.95 22.61
N GLY A 784 -13.22 8.69 22.69
CA GLY A 784 -13.43 9.91 21.91
C GLY A 784 -12.38 10.99 22.17
N GLU A 785 -12.07 11.25 23.45
CA GLU A 785 -11.04 12.20 23.87
C GLU A 785 -9.66 11.75 23.38
N VAL A 786 -9.25 10.50 23.68
CA VAL A 786 -7.93 9.99 23.29
C VAL A 786 -7.77 9.99 21.77
N ARG A 787 -8.81 9.62 21.02
CA ARG A 787 -8.80 9.72 19.55
C ARG A 787 -8.57 11.15 19.08
N GLY A 788 -9.26 12.12 19.67
CA GLY A 788 -9.09 13.54 19.36
C GLY A 788 -7.65 14.00 19.62
N ARG A 789 -7.12 13.68 20.81
CA ARG A 789 -5.75 14.01 21.23
C ARG A 789 -4.70 13.37 20.34
N VAL A 790 -4.87 12.10 19.94
CA VAL A 790 -4.00 11.41 18.98
C VAL A 790 -4.03 12.09 17.62
N ARG A 791 -5.22 12.37 17.09
CA ARG A 791 -5.38 12.98 15.76
C ARG A 791 -4.67 14.33 15.64
N TYR A 792 -4.81 15.18 16.66
CA TYR A 792 -4.29 16.54 16.61
C TYR A 792 -2.94 16.73 17.30
N GLY A 793 -2.51 15.77 18.12
CA GLY A 793 -1.25 15.83 18.88
C GLY A 793 -1.30 16.87 19.98
N CYS A 794 -2.36 16.85 20.78
CA CYS A 794 -2.58 17.84 21.80
C CYS A 794 -3.08 17.26 23.12
N LYS A 795 -2.89 18.06 24.18
CA LYS A 795 -3.53 17.86 25.46
C LYS A 795 -5.02 18.20 25.37
N ASN A 796 -5.76 17.79 26.38
CA ASN A 796 -7.22 17.90 26.39
C ASN A 796 -7.70 19.37 26.40
N ASP A 797 -6.98 20.24 27.09
CA ASP A 797 -7.31 21.66 27.28
C ASP A 797 -7.44 22.47 25.98
N ILE A 798 -6.70 22.10 24.93
CA ILE A 798 -6.74 22.78 23.63
C ILE A 798 -7.47 21.97 22.53
N LEU A 799 -8.11 20.85 22.88
CA LEU A 799 -8.77 19.96 21.92
C LEU A 799 -9.91 20.66 21.16
N GLY A 800 -10.60 21.60 21.81
CA GLY A 800 -11.63 22.43 21.18
C GLY A 800 -11.08 23.30 20.05
N LEU A 801 -9.90 23.90 20.26
CA LEU A 801 -9.27 24.85 19.32
C LEU A 801 -8.74 24.18 18.04
N VAL A 802 -8.04 23.06 18.19
CA VAL A 802 -7.40 22.33 17.07
C VAL A 802 -8.42 21.78 16.06
N SER A 803 -9.69 21.71 16.44
CA SER A 803 -10.78 21.34 15.54
C SER A 803 -11.04 22.38 14.44
N LEU A 804 -10.59 23.62 14.61
CA LEU A 804 -10.77 24.72 13.64
C LEU A 804 -9.76 24.61 12.50
N LYS A 805 -10.24 24.77 11.26
CA LYS A 805 -9.35 24.71 10.11
C LYS A 805 -8.37 25.88 10.15
N GLY A 806 -7.10 25.56 9.89
CA GLY A 806 -6.01 26.54 9.94
C GLY A 806 -5.34 26.66 11.33
N ILE A 807 -5.93 26.07 12.38
CA ILE A 807 -5.29 25.93 13.69
C ILE A 807 -4.74 24.50 13.81
N GLY A 808 -3.44 24.38 14.05
CA GLY A 808 -2.80 23.13 14.49
C GLY A 808 -2.36 23.25 15.95
N ARG A 809 -1.80 22.18 16.52
CA ARG A 809 -1.41 22.13 17.95
C ARG A 809 -0.56 23.31 18.43
N VAL A 810 0.44 23.74 17.62
CA VAL A 810 1.33 24.86 17.97
C VAL A 810 0.54 26.17 18.09
N ARG A 811 -0.31 26.47 17.09
CA ARG A 811 -1.12 27.68 17.10
C ARG A 811 -2.18 27.65 18.20
N ALA A 812 -2.80 26.50 18.44
CA ALA A 812 -3.75 26.33 19.52
C ALA A 812 -3.09 26.58 20.89
N ARG A 813 -1.88 26.07 21.10
CA ARG A 813 -1.09 26.32 22.31
C ARG A 813 -0.70 27.80 22.45
N GLU A 814 -0.22 28.44 21.39
CA GLU A 814 0.08 29.87 21.38
C GLU A 814 -1.15 30.72 21.72
N MET A 815 -2.34 30.38 21.19
CA MET A 815 -3.59 31.05 21.53
C MET A 815 -3.97 30.84 23.00
N SER A 816 -3.90 29.60 23.49
CA SER A 816 -4.21 29.26 24.87
C SER A 816 -3.28 29.99 25.84
N ASP A 817 -1.98 30.01 25.57
CA ASP A 817 -0.98 30.63 26.46
C ASP A 817 -1.06 32.16 26.44
N LEU A 818 -1.34 32.76 25.27
CA LEU A 818 -1.39 34.23 25.13
C LEU A 818 -2.71 34.85 25.60
N LEU A 819 -3.83 34.17 25.34
CA LEU A 819 -5.19 34.70 25.50
C LEU A 819 -6.04 33.92 26.52
N GLY A 820 -5.61 32.74 26.97
CA GLY A 820 -6.39 31.90 27.89
C GLY A 820 -7.62 31.25 27.25
N VAL A 821 -7.66 31.17 25.92
CA VAL A 821 -8.79 30.56 25.18
C VAL A 821 -8.60 29.05 25.06
N GLY A 822 -9.68 28.27 25.22
CA GLY A 822 -9.63 26.81 25.10
C GLY A 822 -10.76 26.23 24.23
N MET A 823 -11.82 27.00 24.00
CA MET A 823 -13.00 26.57 23.25
C MET A 823 -13.22 27.39 21.98
N VAL A 824 -13.99 26.81 21.05
CA VAL A 824 -14.37 27.49 19.79
C VAL A 824 -15.23 28.72 20.06
N SER A 825 -16.03 28.72 21.13
CA SER A 825 -16.80 29.88 21.61
C SER A 825 -15.92 31.08 21.90
N ASP A 826 -14.82 30.86 22.63
CA ASP A 826 -13.90 31.91 23.05
C ASP A 826 -13.24 32.57 21.83
N VAL A 827 -12.90 31.75 20.83
CA VAL A 827 -12.33 32.23 19.55
C VAL A 827 -13.33 33.08 18.77
N ALA A 828 -14.61 32.75 18.81
CA ALA A 828 -15.65 33.52 18.13
C ALA A 828 -15.86 34.92 18.77
N GLU A 829 -15.52 35.06 20.04
CA GLU A 829 -15.70 36.28 20.85
C GLU A 829 -14.42 37.13 20.97
N LEU A 830 -13.34 36.78 20.27
CA LEU A 830 -12.08 37.54 20.30
C LEU A 830 -12.29 39.01 19.92
N THR A 831 -11.79 39.91 20.78
CA THR A 831 -11.81 41.36 20.56
C THR A 831 -10.83 41.78 19.46
N GLU A 832 -10.96 42.98 18.90
CA GLU A 832 -9.99 43.51 17.93
C GLU A 832 -8.57 43.53 18.49
N LYS A 833 -8.41 43.91 19.77
CA LYS A 833 -7.13 43.90 20.47
C LYS A 833 -6.52 42.50 20.57
N ASP A 834 -7.34 41.48 20.82
CA ASP A 834 -6.85 40.10 20.88
C ASP A 834 -6.40 39.60 19.49
N ARG A 835 -7.12 40.01 18.44
CA ARG A 835 -6.77 39.69 17.06
C ARG A 835 -5.45 40.35 16.64
N GLU A 836 -5.23 41.61 17.03
CA GLU A 836 -3.98 42.32 16.81
C GLU A 836 -2.82 41.61 17.52
N ARG A 837 -2.99 41.29 18.81
CA ARG A 837 -1.98 40.55 19.61
C ARG A 837 -1.60 39.21 18.98
N LEU A 838 -2.57 38.47 18.41
CA LEU A 838 -2.28 37.23 17.69
C LEU A 838 -1.55 37.50 16.37
N SER A 839 -1.92 38.56 15.65
CA SER A 839 -1.30 38.88 14.37
C SER A 839 0.18 39.30 14.47
N ASP A 840 0.59 39.79 15.65
CA ASP A 840 1.98 40.12 15.95
C ASP A 840 2.88 38.89 16.18
N LEU A 841 2.29 37.72 16.43
CA LEU A 841 3.06 36.49 16.62
C LEU A 841 3.66 35.99 15.29
N ARG A 842 4.87 35.44 15.38
CA ARG A 842 5.55 34.85 14.22
C ARG A 842 4.73 33.67 13.66
N GLY A 843 4.42 33.71 12.37
CA GLY A 843 3.63 32.65 11.70
C GLY A 843 2.12 32.87 11.72
N TRP A 844 1.69 34.00 12.29
CA TRP A 844 0.34 34.54 12.21
C TRP A 844 0.26 35.66 11.16
N SER A 845 -0.94 35.89 10.65
CA SER A 845 -1.23 37.02 9.77
C SER A 845 -2.64 37.51 10.07
N GLN A 846 -2.90 38.79 9.89
CA GLN A 846 -4.23 39.38 10.10
C GLN A 846 -5.32 38.61 9.35
N LYS A 847 -5.07 38.28 8.07
CA LYS A 847 -5.96 37.47 7.23
C LYS A 847 -6.21 36.07 7.81
N LEU A 848 -5.19 35.44 8.40
CA LEU A 848 -5.35 34.12 9.02
C LEU A 848 -6.23 34.22 10.27
N VAL A 849 -5.98 35.21 11.13
CA VAL A 849 -6.77 35.44 12.36
C VAL A 849 -8.23 35.71 12.03
N GLU A 850 -8.50 36.57 11.05
CA GLU A 850 -9.86 36.86 10.58
C GLU A 850 -10.58 35.61 10.05
N ASN A 851 -9.88 34.77 9.27
CA ASN A 851 -10.44 33.53 8.77
C ASN A 851 -10.79 32.56 9.90
N ILE A 852 -9.92 32.45 10.91
CA ILE A 852 -10.12 31.61 12.10
C ILE A 852 -11.34 32.07 12.88
N VAL A 853 -11.46 33.36 13.19
CA VAL A 853 -12.58 33.92 13.94
C VAL A 853 -13.90 33.73 13.18
N ARG A 854 -13.89 33.96 11.85
CA ARG A 854 -15.07 33.75 10.99
C ARG A 854 -15.50 32.28 11.00
N GLU A 855 -14.54 31.35 10.97
CA GLU A 855 -14.83 29.92 11.02
C GLU A 855 -15.37 29.48 12.37
N ALA A 856 -14.78 29.98 13.47
CA ALA A 856 -15.27 29.75 14.82
C ALA A 856 -16.73 30.24 14.97
N GLY A 857 -17.01 31.47 14.53
CA GLY A 857 -18.38 32.01 14.53
C GLY A 857 -19.36 31.20 13.69
N ARG A 858 -18.92 30.60 12.57
CA ARG A 858 -19.75 29.69 11.77
C ARG A 858 -20.05 28.39 12.53
N LYS A 859 -19.05 27.78 13.19
CA LYS A 859 -19.24 26.55 13.97
C LYS A 859 -20.19 26.76 15.15
N VAL A 860 -19.99 27.82 15.94
CA VAL A 860 -20.86 28.14 17.08
C VAL A 860 -22.32 28.34 16.64
N ARG A 861 -22.55 28.98 15.47
CA ARG A 861 -23.91 29.12 14.91
C ARG A 861 -24.53 27.80 14.47
N ILE A 862 -23.73 26.83 14.06
CA ILE A 862 -24.20 25.49 13.67
C ILE A 862 -24.55 24.68 14.92
N GLU A 863 -23.73 24.74 15.97
CA GLU A 863 -23.99 24.07 17.25
C GLU A 863 -25.29 24.60 17.89
N LYS A 864 -25.46 25.92 17.99
CA LYS A 864 -26.71 26.54 18.48
C LYS A 864 -27.99 26.21 17.67
N ARG A 865 -27.84 25.68 16.45
CA ARG A 865 -28.96 25.21 15.61
C ARG A 865 -29.25 23.72 15.75
N LYS A 866 -28.36 22.95 16.40
CA LYS A 866 -28.58 21.55 16.72
C LYS A 866 -29.21 21.37 18.11
N ASP A 867 -28.98 22.33 19.01
CA ASP A 867 -29.53 22.34 20.37
C ASP A 867 -30.92 23.00 20.46
N ASN A 868 -31.35 23.69 19.39
CA ASN A 868 -32.73 24.17 19.18
C ASN A 868 -33.43 23.27 18.16
#